data_AF-A0AAE4FT30-F1
#
_entry.id   AF-A0AAE4FT30-F1
#
_cell.length_a   1.000
_cell.length_b   1.000
_cell.length_c   1.000
_cell.angle_alpha   90.00
_cell.angle_beta   90.00
_cell.angle_gamma   90.00
#
_symmetry.space_group_name_H-M   'P 1'
#
loop_
_entity.id
_entity.type
_entity.pdbx_description
1 polymer ?
#
loop_
_entity_poly.entity_id
_entity_poly.type
_entity_poly.pdbx_seq_one_letter_code
_entity_poly.pdbx_strand_id
1 'polypeptide(L)'
;MVNPLARPPKNPLPKPNPPATARPNSAAMQSPVRPGQGNNQGGNRGGGDHRGGGNNQGGNHQNPGNNNQPSPWLEHPSDPIPRPDNSASFVEYLRWMREVCRNQNRDGKDPTDPATKVQILQLAEEKADYQDRLEKLNERTRLIAGQNHYFEVTSSWRIRVGGHRGPESILLPAFDALGMPYIPSSTLRGVARTQAIREFMDQDGLTWKEAEKLIAPYFGSLDASNNADKAGKVIFLDAYPIPNHGKCGLEVDMANNIWSWSNGNNLPEYSPNPNPFFSLKKSKFLIGIKPTGACDTQTFNQVKQWLINGLTSGIGSQVNTGYGVLTTNNQVPQGFLQVDFTLEGQLIHGCQKFTQLTFKNDKWQTRGNPDPEVRSVAFKSMLRYWFRAFALGVLPVDIVKNLEAEIFGSINPQKRGYLVVRIDNDKLVKKEAKQKNDDPGEQSGTLILDYSTEINDNQKQPLTNLAKNLTWLMFHLGGIGQGARRPCYSRNNRQYAPWWRGSTLIPESEHEFWDLPETPQAMQTLFRQRLQQFYQALNNFTTHPVNSGNLRQNGVVRNNQWSQAVDTNCQIFVCTGKAEFGKPCALAQLHHENLKKTITNKQNKQEKIYDPDLCGTTSRKNVKPSPIWISNIELDSGKDYQIVTVFGATQAPRSTYLDNLKKNTQACLQIFPFNKKIALNPMSKKIHHIFISLVGSHDPIPDSKPDQTKETQNDKGSIISLIEHLIILNNKPEQVHLLHTTDEKFTKNARDTAYWLIEELKEYEASQITLHPVSKEFSDDPIRQALAIQEARTLIDQLELSPKNNYQLEFNASSGTPAMKTVWGVLQATGYLKTSSRIWQVRNPNEMKTGQSHIFENNVNPLRAEIELQLIKSQLKTFNYAAALATYLQSGLAYNPIIDALLKYGNARLFLDFKSADRILYESKVKCEYRWKKDIKILQKNITNQSIEDKKMLLREGYYNAIVKLENKHYSDFLVALFRLQEHLLNLLIFDMTGLKLTGKTNNTLTEWSTIKMIDNGKLREFLDIYKLPSGDYLNCNVGISRYVKLGIVDYLLGKSADIPSSVIKSLRLLDDYCEKRNSYVHEFSGISKIDDEQKVRECLKIVVEFAAGSVQDFPFHQLNRDIEEQLQRLV
;
A
#
# COMPACT_ATOMS: atom_id res chain seq x y z
N MET A 1 15.35 11.11 78.01
CA MET A 1 16.22 12.17 77.44
C MET A 1 15.92 12.24 75.95
N VAL A 2 15.59 13.33 75.27
CA VAL A 2 15.08 14.70 75.50
C VAL A 2 14.50 15.08 74.10
N ASN A 3 13.29 15.59 74.03
CA ASN A 3 12.71 16.34 72.88
C ASN A 3 13.22 17.81 72.99
N PRO A 4 13.28 18.72 71.98
CA PRO A 4 12.05 19.20 71.29
C PRO A 4 12.14 20.03 69.94
N LEU A 5 10.96 20.27 69.30
CA LEU A 5 10.44 21.49 68.59
C LEU A 5 11.15 22.03 67.29
N ALA A 6 10.55 22.66 66.27
CA ALA A 6 9.18 23.05 65.84
C ALA A 6 9.23 23.58 64.36
N ARG A 7 8.06 23.68 63.69
CA ARG A 7 7.81 24.18 62.31
C ARG A 7 7.82 25.73 62.19
N PRO A 8 7.85 26.25 60.94
CA PRO A 8 6.80 27.21 60.50
C PRO A 8 6.16 26.88 59.12
N PRO A 9 5.04 27.55 58.73
CA PRO A 9 4.06 27.06 57.75
C PRO A 9 4.05 27.82 56.40
N LYS A 10 3.59 27.20 55.29
CA LYS A 10 3.01 27.90 54.12
C LYS A 10 1.98 27.03 53.36
N ASN A 11 0.70 27.23 53.65
CA ASN A 11 -0.40 26.90 52.74
C ASN A 11 -0.45 27.96 51.60
N PRO A 12 -0.71 27.58 50.33
CA PRO A 12 -1.30 28.48 49.36
C PRO A 12 -2.81 28.56 49.57
N LEU A 13 -3.34 29.79 49.60
CA LEU A 13 -4.76 30.13 49.71
C LEU A 13 -5.63 29.48 48.61
N PRO A 14 -6.90 29.14 48.89
CA PRO A 14 -7.86 28.71 47.88
C PRO A 14 -8.29 29.91 47.00
N LYS A 15 -8.35 29.71 45.68
CA LYS A 15 -8.83 30.70 44.71
C LYS A 15 -10.33 30.99 44.89
N PRO A 16 -10.78 32.25 44.73
CA PRO A 16 -12.18 32.63 44.90
C PRO A 16 -13.08 32.17 43.72
N ASN A 17 -14.31 31.78 44.06
CA ASN A 17 -15.37 31.44 43.10
C ASN A 17 -15.76 32.66 42.25
N PRO A 18 -16.07 32.49 40.95
CA PRO A 18 -16.63 33.57 40.13
C PRO A 18 -18.07 33.91 40.56
N PRO A 19 -18.47 35.20 40.51
CA PRO A 19 -19.77 35.66 41.00
C PRO A 19 -20.93 35.21 40.10
N ALA A 20 -22.02 34.82 40.75
CA ALA A 20 -23.30 34.55 40.12
C ALA A 20 -23.93 35.85 39.61
N THR A 21 -24.13 35.98 38.30
CA THR A 21 -24.97 37.03 37.71
C THR A 21 -26.36 36.49 37.42
N ALA A 22 -27.34 37.14 38.04
CA ALA A 22 -28.76 36.88 38.00
C ALA A 22 -29.36 36.92 36.58
N ARG A 23 -30.33 36.02 36.33
CA ARG A 23 -31.29 36.16 35.24
C ARG A 23 -32.49 36.98 35.73
N PRO A 24 -33.04 37.93 34.94
CA PRO A 24 -34.29 38.61 35.28
C PRO A 24 -35.50 37.71 35.05
N ASN A 25 -36.50 37.91 35.91
CA ASN A 25 -37.84 37.31 35.89
C ASN A 25 -38.60 37.58 34.58
N SER A 26 -39.33 36.56 34.11
CA SER A 26 -40.58 36.75 33.37
C SER A 26 -41.64 35.83 33.97
N ALA A 27 -42.65 36.46 34.55
CA ALA A 27 -43.76 35.86 35.27
C ALA A 27 -44.80 35.21 34.34
N ALA A 28 -45.52 34.22 34.89
CA ALA A 28 -46.95 33.89 34.72
C ALA A 28 -47.47 33.64 33.27
N MET A 29 -48.34 32.67 32.95
CA MET A 29 -49.42 32.06 33.72
C MET A 29 -50.04 30.91 32.88
N GLN A 30 -50.47 29.85 33.58
CA GLN A 30 -51.68 29.04 33.34
C GLN A 30 -51.87 28.21 32.06
N SER A 31 -51.87 26.88 32.24
CA SER A 31 -52.74 25.95 31.50
C SER A 31 -54.20 26.09 31.97
N PRO A 32 -55.21 25.84 31.12
CA PRO A 32 -55.88 24.52 31.22
C PRO A 32 -56.53 23.96 29.93
N VAL A 33 -56.58 22.62 29.88
CA VAL A 33 -57.71 21.70 29.57
C VAL A 33 -58.65 21.96 28.37
N ARG A 34 -58.85 20.88 27.59
CA ARG A 34 -59.75 20.65 26.43
C ARG A 34 -61.24 20.99 26.67
N PRO A 35 -61.96 21.28 25.57
CA PRO A 35 -63.04 20.39 25.07
C PRO A 35 -62.90 20.16 23.54
N GLY A 36 -63.35 19.08 22.89
CA GLY A 36 -64.68 18.46 22.95
C GLY A 36 -65.39 18.72 21.61
N GLN A 37 -65.65 17.67 20.83
CA GLN A 37 -66.26 17.70 19.49
C GLN A 37 -67.63 18.40 19.42
N GLY A 38 -67.93 19.03 18.28
CA GLY A 38 -69.25 19.58 17.95
C GLY A 38 -69.53 19.54 16.45
N ASN A 39 -70.67 18.95 16.12
CA ASN A 39 -71.19 18.55 14.81
C ASN A 39 -71.59 19.69 13.84
N ASN A 40 -71.79 19.24 12.59
CA ASN A 40 -72.87 19.61 11.65
C ASN A 40 -72.65 20.64 10.53
N GLN A 41 -72.60 20.06 9.31
CA GLN A 41 -73.58 20.18 8.21
C GLN A 41 -73.84 21.53 7.50
N GLY A 42 -73.77 21.44 6.17
CA GLY A 42 -74.60 22.18 5.19
C GLY A 42 -73.97 23.49 4.70
N GLY A 43 -73.94 23.83 3.41
CA GLY A 43 -74.46 23.19 2.22
C GLY A 43 -74.28 24.12 1.01
N ASN A 44 -73.79 23.53 -0.08
CA ASN A 44 -74.31 23.61 -1.46
C ASN A 44 -74.42 24.94 -2.27
N ARG A 45 -74.08 24.75 -3.57
CA ARG A 45 -74.36 25.52 -4.82
C ARG A 45 -73.39 26.68 -5.12
N GLY A 46 -72.80 26.82 -6.32
CA GLY A 46 -72.84 26.17 -7.64
C GLY A 46 -71.84 26.95 -8.53
N GLY A 47 -71.42 26.61 -9.74
CA GLY A 47 -71.63 25.52 -10.70
C GLY A 47 -70.77 25.84 -11.95
N GLY A 48 -70.65 24.90 -12.90
CA GLY A 48 -70.33 25.22 -14.31
C GLY A 48 -68.93 24.89 -14.85
N ASP A 49 -68.78 23.64 -15.28
CA ASP A 49 -68.13 23.15 -16.52
C ASP A 49 -66.73 23.62 -16.96
N HIS A 50 -65.78 22.67 -17.12
CA HIS A 50 -65.36 22.14 -18.43
C HIS A 50 -64.37 20.93 -18.32
N ARG A 51 -64.85 19.78 -18.81
CA ARG A 51 -64.20 18.64 -19.49
C ARG A 51 -62.70 18.34 -19.28
N GLY A 52 -62.42 17.17 -18.69
CA GLY A 52 -61.16 16.44 -18.81
C GLY A 52 -61.25 15.07 -18.12
N GLY A 53 -61.65 14.03 -18.87
CA GLY A 53 -61.99 12.71 -18.37
C GLY A 53 -60.81 11.94 -17.76
N GLY A 54 -60.98 11.54 -16.50
CA GLY A 54 -60.23 10.47 -15.86
C GLY A 54 -60.91 9.11 -16.08
N ASN A 55 -60.14 8.04 -15.94
CA ASN A 55 -60.70 6.73 -15.66
C ASN A 55 -59.94 6.08 -14.49
N ASN A 56 -60.67 5.98 -13.38
CA ASN A 56 -60.59 5.08 -12.23
C ASN A 56 -59.36 4.19 -12.03
N GLN A 57 -58.87 4.17 -10.78
CA GLN A 57 -58.97 2.95 -9.97
C GLN A 57 -59.07 3.26 -8.48
N GLY A 58 -60.11 2.67 -7.87
CA GLY A 58 -60.48 2.78 -6.47
C GLY A 58 -59.45 2.15 -5.52
N GLY A 59 -59.58 2.57 -4.27
CA GLY A 59 -58.69 2.19 -3.18
C GLY A 59 -58.72 0.71 -2.85
N ASN A 60 -57.60 0.26 -2.29
CA ASN A 60 -57.58 -0.86 -1.37
C ASN A 60 -56.70 -0.48 -0.18
N HIS A 61 -57.29 -0.49 1.02
CA HIS A 61 -56.61 -0.32 2.28
C HIS A 61 -55.53 -1.41 2.44
N GLN A 62 -54.27 -1.01 2.50
CA GLN A 62 -53.19 -1.80 3.09
C GLN A 62 -52.39 -0.90 4.04
N ASN A 63 -52.08 -1.47 5.21
CA ASN A 63 -51.34 -0.94 6.37
C ASN A 63 -50.38 0.26 6.11
N PRO A 64 -50.25 1.22 7.05
CA PRO A 64 -49.29 2.31 6.98
C PRO A 64 -47.87 1.80 7.28
N GLY A 65 -47.27 1.09 6.32
CA GLY A 65 -45.85 0.80 6.30
C GLY A 65 -45.06 2.00 5.78
N ASN A 66 -44.57 2.83 6.69
CA ASN A 66 -43.37 3.69 6.63
C ASN A 66 -42.77 4.08 5.24
N ASN A 67 -43.57 4.62 4.31
CA ASN A 67 -43.14 5.00 2.94
C ASN A 67 -43.02 6.53 2.72
N ASN A 68 -42.85 7.33 3.79
CA ASN A 68 -42.63 8.77 3.64
C ASN A 68 -41.23 9.05 3.08
N GLN A 69 -41.14 10.03 2.16
CA GLN A 69 -39.86 10.53 1.66
C GLN A 69 -38.95 10.94 2.84
N PRO A 70 -37.66 10.54 2.86
CA PRO A 70 -36.75 10.95 3.91
C PRO A 70 -36.64 12.47 3.93
N SER A 71 -36.92 13.07 5.08
CA SER A 71 -36.67 14.49 5.34
C SER A 71 -35.17 14.66 5.64
N PRO A 72 -34.51 15.69 5.10
CA PRO A 72 -33.15 16.04 5.52
C PRO A 72 -33.13 16.63 6.94
N TRP A 73 -34.29 16.97 7.52
CA TRP A 73 -34.43 17.61 8.82
C TRP A 73 -34.77 16.63 9.93
N LEU A 74 -34.30 16.91 11.15
CA LEU A 74 -34.85 16.31 12.36
C LEU A 74 -36.36 16.61 12.47
N GLU A 75 -37.18 15.60 12.78
CA GLU A 75 -38.59 15.78 13.14
C GLU A 75 -38.66 16.52 14.49
N HIS A 76 -38.51 17.85 14.48
CA HIS A 76 -38.61 18.65 15.69
C HIS A 76 -40.08 18.64 16.17
N PRO A 77 -40.37 18.32 17.44
CA PRO A 77 -41.75 18.15 17.93
C PRO A 77 -42.65 19.38 17.74
N SER A 78 -42.04 20.56 17.64
CA SER A 78 -42.72 21.86 17.50
C SER A 78 -42.67 22.43 16.08
N ASP A 79 -41.77 21.93 15.22
CA ASP A 79 -41.62 22.40 13.84
C ASP A 79 -41.11 21.24 12.96
N PRO A 80 -42.02 20.39 12.45
CA PRO A 80 -41.65 19.22 11.66
C PRO A 80 -41.04 19.58 10.29
N ILE A 81 -41.07 20.84 9.88
CA ILE A 81 -40.46 21.34 8.63
C ILE A 81 -39.76 22.67 8.93
N PRO A 82 -38.59 22.61 9.61
CA PRO A 82 -37.90 23.81 10.03
C PRO A 82 -37.58 24.72 8.84
N ARG A 83 -37.93 26.00 8.98
CA ARG A 83 -37.55 27.07 8.03
C ARG A 83 -36.42 27.90 8.64
N PRO A 84 -35.14 27.46 8.53
CA PRO A 84 -34.03 28.24 9.04
C PRO A 84 -33.97 29.60 8.34
N ASP A 85 -33.60 30.62 9.10
CA ASP A 85 -33.39 31.98 8.60
C ASP A 85 -32.31 32.00 7.51
N ASN A 86 -32.41 32.92 6.54
CA ASN A 86 -31.44 33.02 5.45
C ASN A 86 -30.02 33.37 5.94
N SER A 87 -29.90 33.92 7.16
CA SER A 87 -28.62 34.21 7.82
C SER A 87 -28.07 33.05 8.66
N ALA A 88 -28.79 31.93 8.77
CA ALA A 88 -28.39 30.79 9.59
C ALA A 88 -27.08 30.18 9.07
N SER A 89 -26.14 29.95 9.99
CA SER A 89 -24.83 29.39 9.66
C SER A 89 -24.92 27.95 9.17
N PHE A 90 -23.94 27.51 8.36
CA PHE A 90 -23.79 26.09 8.00
C PHE A 90 -23.70 25.16 9.23
N VAL A 91 -23.14 25.67 10.34
CA VAL A 91 -23.07 24.95 11.63
C VAL A 91 -24.43 24.84 12.30
N GLU A 92 -25.30 25.85 12.22
CA GLU A 92 -26.72 25.72 12.62
C GLU A 92 -27.42 24.70 11.74
N TYR A 93 -27.19 24.72 10.43
CA TYR A 93 -27.74 23.73 9.51
C TYR A 93 -27.32 22.29 9.89
N LEU A 94 -26.03 22.06 10.20
CA LEU A 94 -25.53 20.77 10.70
C LEU A 94 -26.06 20.39 12.08
N ARG A 95 -26.31 21.36 12.97
CA ARG A 95 -26.88 21.12 14.32
C ARG A 95 -28.29 20.54 14.24
N TRP A 96 -29.07 20.88 13.21
CA TRP A 96 -30.47 20.48 13.03
C TRP A 96 -30.62 19.14 12.27
N MET A 97 -29.49 18.48 11.94
CA MET A 97 -29.44 17.29 11.07
C MET A 97 -28.69 16.09 11.68
N ARG A 98 -28.54 16.02 13.02
CA ARG A 98 -28.13 14.76 13.66
C ARG A 98 -29.23 13.72 13.48
N GLU A 99 -28.90 12.55 12.96
CA GLU A 99 -29.85 11.52 12.52
C GLU A 99 -30.79 11.01 13.62
N VAL A 100 -32.08 10.83 13.30
CA VAL A 100 -32.96 9.88 14.01
C VAL A 100 -32.52 8.48 13.58
N CYS A 101 -31.94 7.68 14.47
CA CYS A 101 -31.71 6.26 14.24
C CYS A 101 -33.04 5.56 13.89
N ARG A 102 -33.35 5.40 12.60
CA ARG A 102 -34.61 4.77 12.17
C ARG A 102 -34.61 3.24 12.36
N ASN A 103 -33.47 2.63 12.67
CA ASN A 103 -33.33 1.19 12.91
C ASN A 103 -32.68 0.90 14.27
N GLN A 104 -33.48 0.53 15.27
CA GLN A 104 -33.00 0.18 16.63
C GLN A 104 -32.18 -1.13 16.70
N ASN A 105 -32.19 -1.95 15.65
CA ASN A 105 -31.61 -3.31 15.63
C ASN A 105 -30.31 -3.43 14.81
N ARG A 106 -29.58 -2.34 14.54
CA ARG A 106 -28.28 -2.40 13.85
C ARG A 106 -27.21 -1.61 14.59
N ASP A 107 -26.03 -2.23 14.71
CA ASP A 107 -24.87 -1.83 15.53
C ASP A 107 -24.18 -0.51 15.12
N GLY A 108 -24.91 0.62 15.12
CA GLY A 108 -24.32 1.96 14.89
C GLY A 108 -23.64 2.15 13.53
N LYS A 109 -23.94 1.28 12.55
CA LYS A 109 -23.42 1.29 11.18
C LYS A 109 -24.53 1.48 10.14
N ASP A 110 -25.51 2.32 10.42
CA ASP A 110 -26.33 2.88 9.35
C ASP A 110 -25.69 4.23 8.98
N PRO A 111 -24.76 4.29 8.00
CA PRO A 111 -24.40 5.56 7.43
C PRO A 111 -25.67 6.12 6.79
N THR A 112 -26.04 7.35 7.13
CA THR A 112 -26.96 8.23 6.38
C THR A 112 -27.32 7.66 5.02
N ASP A 113 -28.61 7.50 4.67
CA ASP A 113 -29.00 7.17 3.29
C ASP A 113 -28.16 8.05 2.35
N PRO A 114 -27.24 7.50 1.54
CA PRO A 114 -26.27 8.27 0.77
C PRO A 114 -26.93 9.36 -0.07
N ALA A 115 -28.19 9.15 -0.41
CA ALA A 115 -29.07 10.07 -1.07
C ALA A 115 -29.27 11.40 -0.31
N THR A 116 -29.56 11.34 0.98
CA THR A 116 -29.81 12.49 1.85
C THR A 116 -28.53 13.28 2.08
N LYS A 117 -27.37 12.60 2.21
CA LYS A 117 -26.07 13.27 2.38
C LYS A 117 -25.71 14.16 1.18
N VAL A 118 -25.86 13.66 -0.05
CA VAL A 118 -25.57 14.46 -1.27
C VAL A 118 -26.53 15.65 -1.38
N GLN A 119 -27.82 15.44 -1.09
CA GLN A 119 -28.81 16.51 -1.10
C GLN A 119 -28.46 17.62 -0.11
N ILE A 120 -28.08 17.26 1.12
CA ILE A 120 -27.68 18.18 2.18
C ILE A 120 -26.47 19.03 1.78
N LEU A 121 -25.42 18.37 1.26
CA LEU A 121 -24.20 19.07 0.87
C LEU A 121 -24.48 20.08 -0.25
N GLN A 122 -25.33 19.72 -1.22
CA GLN A 122 -25.72 20.64 -2.28
C GLN A 122 -26.57 21.80 -1.77
N LEU A 123 -27.53 21.56 -0.88
CA LEU A 123 -28.34 22.63 -0.28
C LEU A 123 -27.45 23.64 0.47
N ALA A 124 -26.46 23.16 1.21
CA ALA A 124 -25.51 24.01 1.92
C ALA A 124 -24.57 24.77 0.96
N GLU A 125 -24.17 24.17 -0.17
CA GLU A 125 -23.41 24.90 -1.21
C GLU A 125 -24.26 26.01 -1.88
N GLU A 126 -25.49 25.70 -2.27
CA GLU A 126 -26.36 26.61 -3.04
C GLU A 126 -26.89 27.77 -2.20
N LYS A 127 -27.05 27.57 -0.88
CA LYS A 127 -27.55 28.60 0.06
C LYS A 127 -26.45 29.36 0.79
N ALA A 128 -25.18 29.03 0.59
CA ALA A 128 -24.09 29.70 1.27
C ALA A 128 -23.91 31.14 0.73
N ASP A 129 -24.13 32.12 1.60
CA ASP A 129 -23.73 33.50 1.40
C ASP A 129 -22.93 33.99 2.61
N TYR A 130 -21.65 34.29 2.39
CA TYR A 130 -20.73 34.73 3.44
C TYR A 130 -20.13 36.11 3.18
N GLN A 131 -20.60 36.81 2.14
CA GLN A 131 -19.91 37.98 1.60
C GLN A 131 -19.65 39.07 2.65
N ASP A 132 -20.70 39.65 3.23
CA ASP A 132 -20.61 40.76 4.20
C ASP A 132 -19.74 40.42 5.41
N ARG A 133 -19.80 39.15 5.84
CA ARG A 133 -19.06 38.71 7.02
C ARG A 133 -17.58 38.54 6.70
N LEU A 134 -17.25 37.96 5.55
CA LEU A 134 -15.88 37.82 5.08
C LEU A 134 -15.25 39.18 4.80
N GLU A 135 -16.01 40.16 4.29
CA GLU A 135 -15.53 41.55 4.14
C GLU A 135 -15.06 42.11 5.48
N LYS A 136 -15.91 42.03 6.52
CA LYS A 136 -15.58 42.49 7.88
C LYS A 136 -14.37 41.75 8.47
N LEU A 137 -14.26 40.46 8.25
CA LEU A 137 -13.14 39.66 8.76
C LEU A 137 -11.82 40.00 8.06
N ASN A 138 -11.83 40.17 6.73
CA ASN A 138 -10.66 40.58 5.97
C ASN A 138 -10.22 42.00 6.34
N GLU A 139 -11.15 42.94 6.54
CA GLU A 139 -10.85 44.28 7.03
C GLU A 139 -10.18 44.22 8.42
N ARG A 140 -10.73 43.42 9.34
CA ARG A 140 -10.13 43.19 10.65
C ARG A 140 -8.72 42.62 10.54
N THR A 141 -8.47 41.68 9.63
CA THR A 141 -7.13 41.14 9.39
C THR A 141 -6.15 42.23 8.93
N ARG A 142 -6.54 43.11 8.01
CA ARG A 142 -5.71 44.24 7.56
C ARG A 142 -5.38 45.19 8.73
N LEU A 143 -6.37 45.54 9.54
CA LEU A 143 -6.20 46.43 10.70
C LEU A 143 -5.27 45.83 11.75
N ILE A 144 -5.41 44.53 12.06
CA ILE A 144 -4.58 43.87 13.08
C ILE A 144 -3.12 43.72 12.60
N ALA A 145 -2.93 43.28 11.35
CA ALA A 145 -1.61 43.05 10.77
C ALA A 145 -0.83 44.36 10.62
N GLY A 146 -1.52 45.43 10.20
CA GLY A 146 -0.90 46.71 9.84
C GLY A 146 -0.38 46.73 8.41
N GLN A 147 0.02 47.91 7.95
CA GLN A 147 0.48 48.13 6.59
C GLN A 147 1.71 47.26 6.26
N ASN A 148 1.77 46.69 5.05
CA ASN A 148 2.84 45.80 4.56
C ASN A 148 2.99 44.42 5.24
N HIS A 149 2.15 44.09 6.22
CA HIS A 149 2.21 42.81 6.94
C HIS A 149 1.12 41.79 6.54
N TYR A 150 0.45 42.04 5.43
CA TYR A 150 -0.48 41.09 4.81
C TYR A 150 -0.17 40.92 3.32
N PHE A 151 -0.62 39.80 2.75
CA PHE A 151 -0.50 39.51 1.32
C PHE A 151 -1.63 38.57 0.88
N GLU A 152 -1.93 38.60 -0.42
CA GLU A 152 -2.96 37.73 -1.00
C GLU A 152 -2.34 36.46 -1.57
N VAL A 153 -3.09 35.36 -1.46
CA VAL A 153 -2.74 34.08 -2.10
C VAL A 153 -3.97 33.48 -2.77
N THR A 154 -3.76 32.80 -3.89
CA THR A 154 -4.81 32.13 -4.65
C THR A 154 -4.56 30.62 -4.68
N SER A 155 -5.61 29.84 -4.42
CA SER A 155 -5.61 28.39 -4.63
C SER A 155 -5.51 28.07 -6.11
N SER A 156 -4.55 27.23 -6.51
CA SER A 156 -4.42 26.82 -7.92
C SER A 156 -5.59 25.94 -8.38
N TRP A 157 -6.16 25.13 -7.48
CA TRP A 157 -7.28 24.24 -7.80
C TRP A 157 -8.30 24.18 -6.67
N ARG A 158 -8.08 23.36 -5.64
CA ARG A 158 -9.00 23.17 -4.51
C ARG A 158 -8.25 23.10 -3.20
N ILE A 159 -8.79 23.68 -2.14
CA ILE A 159 -8.28 23.52 -0.77
C ILE A 159 -9.22 22.65 0.03
N ARG A 160 -8.61 21.76 0.82
CA ARG A 160 -9.27 21.00 1.87
C ARG A 160 -8.48 21.13 3.17
N VAL A 161 -9.02 21.87 4.13
CA VAL A 161 -8.42 22.04 5.47
C VAL A 161 -9.30 21.27 6.46
N GLY A 162 -8.89 20.17 7.10
CA GLY A 162 -9.85 19.34 7.87
C GLY A 162 -9.34 18.82 9.23
N GLY A 163 -10.20 19.02 10.25
CA GLY A 163 -10.20 18.70 11.69
C GLY A 163 -9.38 17.54 12.29
N HIS A 164 -8.99 17.75 13.55
CA HIS A 164 -8.03 16.98 14.36
C HIS A 164 -8.40 15.53 14.80
N ARG A 165 -9.54 14.90 14.44
CA ARG A 165 -9.89 13.56 15.00
C ARG A 165 -10.76 12.65 14.10
N GLY A 166 -10.15 11.58 13.57
CA GLY A 166 -10.82 10.33 13.16
C GLY A 166 -11.43 10.30 11.74
N PRO A 167 -11.91 9.12 11.29
CA PRO A 167 -12.56 8.95 9.97
C PRO A 167 -13.76 9.89 9.74
N GLU A 168 -14.33 10.40 10.83
CA GLU A 168 -15.44 11.36 10.87
C GLU A 168 -14.98 12.81 10.66
N SER A 169 -13.67 13.13 10.76
CA SER A 169 -13.10 14.46 10.51
C SER A 169 -12.53 14.66 9.11
N ILE A 170 -12.80 13.73 8.18
CA ILE A 170 -12.30 13.75 6.80
C ILE A 170 -13.11 14.72 5.91
N LEU A 171 -14.21 15.32 6.35
CA LEU A 171 -15.23 15.77 5.39
C LEU A 171 -15.41 17.29 5.20
N LEU A 172 -14.69 18.15 5.94
CA LEU A 172 -14.93 19.60 5.92
C LEU A 172 -13.64 20.42 5.72
N PRO A 173 -13.68 21.57 5.01
CA PRO A 173 -12.81 22.73 5.25
C PRO A 173 -12.85 23.12 6.74
N ALA A 174 -11.82 23.81 7.25
CA ALA A 174 -11.83 24.24 8.64
C ALA A 174 -12.89 25.32 8.70
N PHE A 175 -13.99 25.01 9.38
CA PHE A 175 -15.04 25.95 9.64
C PHE A 175 -14.80 26.58 11.00
N ASP A 176 -14.93 27.90 11.09
CA ASP A 176 -14.90 28.56 12.38
C ASP A 176 -16.19 28.25 13.17
N ALA A 177 -16.32 28.82 14.37
CA ALA A 177 -17.48 28.58 15.23
C ALA A 177 -18.82 28.96 14.57
N LEU A 178 -18.81 29.78 13.52
CA LEU A 178 -19.97 30.24 12.76
C LEU A 178 -20.11 29.54 11.41
N GLY A 179 -19.35 28.47 11.16
CA GLY A 179 -19.48 27.72 9.91
C GLY A 179 -18.84 28.42 8.71
N MET A 180 -17.92 29.37 8.90
CA MET A 180 -17.21 30.00 7.79
C MET A 180 -15.91 29.26 7.46
N PRO A 181 -15.64 28.98 6.18
CA PRO A 181 -14.41 28.33 5.79
C PRO A 181 -13.22 29.27 6.00
N TYR A 182 -12.13 28.77 6.59
CA TYR A 182 -10.90 29.54 6.81
C TYR A 182 -9.66 28.64 6.87
N ILE A 183 -8.48 29.24 6.84
CA ILE A 183 -7.20 28.59 7.16
C ILE A 183 -6.79 29.05 8.56
N PRO A 184 -6.70 28.13 9.54
CA PRO A 184 -6.29 28.49 10.89
C PRO A 184 -4.88 29.07 10.93
N SER A 185 -4.68 30.08 11.77
CA SER A 185 -3.38 30.67 12.13
C SER A 185 -2.35 29.62 12.56
N SER A 186 -2.78 28.58 13.28
CA SER A 186 -1.93 27.44 13.67
C SER A 186 -1.44 26.63 12.47
N THR A 187 -2.27 26.48 11.43
CA THR A 187 -1.87 25.85 10.16
C THR A 187 -0.84 26.70 9.45
N LEU A 188 -1.05 28.02 9.33
CA LEU A 188 -0.10 28.94 8.68
C LEU A 188 1.26 28.93 9.41
N ARG A 189 1.25 28.99 10.75
CA ARG A 189 2.47 28.85 11.56
C ARG A 189 3.14 27.50 11.31
N GLY A 190 2.38 26.41 11.28
CA GLY A 190 2.89 25.07 11.02
C GLY A 190 3.54 24.93 9.63
N VAL A 191 2.98 25.59 8.62
CA VAL A 191 3.51 25.63 7.25
C VAL A 191 4.85 26.36 7.22
N ALA A 192 4.91 27.57 7.76
CA ALA A 192 6.16 28.33 7.84
C ALA A 192 7.24 27.59 8.65
N ARG A 193 6.86 27.00 9.79
CA ARG A 193 7.74 26.18 10.64
C ARG A 193 8.31 24.99 9.87
N THR A 194 7.46 24.26 9.15
CA THR A 194 7.87 23.07 8.39
C THR A 194 8.81 23.44 7.26
N GLN A 195 8.54 24.55 6.56
CA GLN A 195 9.42 25.06 5.52
C GLN A 195 10.79 25.45 6.08
N ALA A 196 10.82 26.13 7.23
CA ALA A 196 12.07 26.49 7.90
C ALA A 196 12.90 25.26 8.28
N ILE A 197 12.26 24.23 8.88
CA ILE A 197 12.94 22.98 9.24
C ILE A 197 13.59 22.34 8.00
N ARG A 198 12.85 22.25 6.89
CA ARG A 198 13.38 21.67 5.64
C ARG A 198 14.56 22.46 5.09
N GLU A 199 14.48 23.77 5.10
CA GLU A 199 15.56 24.63 4.64
C GLU A 199 16.86 24.40 5.43
N PHE A 200 16.78 24.30 6.77
CA PHE A 200 17.94 23.96 7.61
C PHE A 200 18.43 22.52 7.40
N MET A 201 17.54 21.56 7.18
CA MET A 201 17.94 20.19 6.87
C MET A 201 18.71 20.12 5.55
N ASP A 202 18.27 20.86 4.53
CA ASP A 202 18.88 20.86 3.20
C ASP A 202 20.20 21.64 3.18
N GLN A 203 20.29 22.78 3.87
CA GLN A 203 21.49 23.63 3.90
C GLN A 203 22.61 23.03 4.76
N ASP A 204 22.27 22.48 5.92
CA ASP A 204 23.24 22.09 6.94
C ASP A 204 23.35 20.56 7.13
N GLY A 205 22.61 19.76 6.35
CA GLY A 205 22.62 18.30 6.43
C GLY A 205 22.06 17.75 7.75
N LEU A 206 21.16 18.50 8.40
CA LEU A 206 20.68 18.22 9.75
C LEU A 206 19.54 17.21 9.77
N THR A 207 19.37 16.54 10.92
CA THR A 207 18.15 15.78 11.20
C THR A 207 17.00 16.73 11.54
N TRP A 208 15.75 16.27 11.37
CA TRP A 208 14.55 17.04 11.72
C TRP A 208 14.60 17.60 13.16
N LYS A 209 15.07 16.78 14.11
CA LYS A 209 15.14 17.16 15.54
C LYS A 209 16.19 18.25 15.80
N GLU A 210 17.27 18.28 15.02
CA GLU A 210 18.31 19.30 15.13
C GLU A 210 17.83 20.61 14.51
N ALA A 211 17.29 20.56 13.28
CA ALA A 211 16.71 21.71 12.62
C ALA A 211 15.56 22.34 13.44
N GLU A 212 14.76 21.53 14.13
CA GLU A 212 13.68 22.01 15.01
C GLU A 212 14.20 22.85 16.19
N LYS A 213 15.43 22.60 16.68
CA LYS A 213 16.05 23.43 17.71
C LYS A 213 16.51 24.77 17.15
N LEU A 214 17.03 24.80 15.92
CA LEU A 214 17.53 26.01 15.27
C LEU A 214 16.43 27.02 14.94
N ILE A 215 15.20 26.55 14.73
CA ILE A 215 14.06 27.44 14.44
C ILE A 215 13.36 27.97 15.71
N ALA A 216 13.77 27.54 16.90
CA ALA A 216 13.20 28.01 18.17
C ALA A 216 13.25 29.54 18.34
N PRO A 217 14.32 30.26 17.94
CA PRO A 217 14.36 31.73 18.01
C PRO A 217 13.28 32.43 17.18
N TYR A 218 12.72 31.76 16.16
CA TYR A 218 11.68 32.33 15.29
C TYR A 218 10.28 31.98 15.77
N PHE A 219 10.03 30.69 16.01
CA PHE A 219 8.69 30.16 16.29
C PHE A 219 8.43 29.87 17.76
N GLY A 220 9.44 29.89 18.63
CA GLY A 220 9.33 29.55 20.04
C GLY A 220 9.36 28.04 20.33
N SER A 221 10.05 27.64 21.41
CA SER A 221 10.05 26.27 21.95
C SER A 221 10.09 26.29 23.48
N LEU A 222 9.26 25.47 24.14
CA LEU A 222 9.27 25.36 25.61
C LEU A 222 10.63 24.85 26.14
N ASP A 223 11.32 24.05 25.34
CA ASP A 223 12.61 23.45 25.64
C ASP A 223 13.80 24.33 25.24
N ALA A 224 13.55 25.57 24.79
CA ALA A 224 14.62 26.51 24.46
C ALA A 224 15.43 26.89 25.71
N SER A 225 16.75 26.82 25.59
CA SER A 225 17.69 27.19 26.67
C SER A 225 17.61 28.68 27.00
N ASN A 226 17.42 29.53 25.99
CA ASN A 226 17.19 30.95 26.16
C ASN A 226 15.71 31.23 26.40
N ASN A 227 15.39 31.91 27.50
CA ASN A 227 14.01 32.30 27.83
C ASN A 227 13.37 33.19 26.73
N ALA A 228 14.16 33.99 26.01
CA ALA A 228 13.67 34.83 24.92
C ALA A 228 13.11 34.01 23.74
N ASP A 229 13.50 32.75 23.61
CA ASP A 229 13.14 31.84 22.51
C ASP A 229 12.06 30.84 22.91
N LYS A 230 11.43 31.03 24.08
CA LYS A 230 10.26 30.25 24.51
C LYS A 230 8.95 30.72 23.88
N ALA A 231 8.92 31.96 23.39
CA ALA A 231 7.79 32.55 22.69
C ALA A 231 8.16 32.85 21.22
N GLY A 232 7.22 32.65 20.30
CA GLY A 232 7.43 32.99 18.89
C GLY A 232 7.47 34.49 18.65
N LYS A 233 8.29 34.92 17.68
CA LYS A 233 8.50 36.35 17.36
C LYS A 233 7.45 36.92 16.43
N VAL A 234 6.72 36.08 15.70
CA VAL A 234 5.69 36.47 14.73
C VAL A 234 4.33 35.88 15.11
N ILE A 235 3.30 36.71 15.10
CA ILE A 235 1.89 36.34 15.29
C ILE A 235 1.29 36.05 13.91
N PHE A 236 0.61 34.90 13.78
CA PHE A 236 -0.13 34.50 12.58
C PHE A 236 -1.62 34.75 12.83
N LEU A 237 -2.32 35.33 11.85
CA LEU A 237 -3.77 35.55 11.93
C LEU A 237 -4.51 34.47 11.15
N ASP A 238 -5.76 34.22 11.53
CA ASP A 238 -6.64 33.33 10.76
C ASP A 238 -6.88 33.95 9.37
N ALA A 239 -6.75 33.14 8.33
CA ALA A 239 -6.91 33.59 6.95
C ALA A 239 -8.26 33.16 6.39
N TYR A 240 -9.11 34.15 6.14
CA TYR A 240 -10.43 33.97 5.56
C TYR A 240 -10.39 34.18 4.04
N PRO A 241 -11.29 33.54 3.28
CA PRO A 241 -11.44 33.81 1.85
C PRO A 241 -11.74 35.28 1.60
N ILE A 242 -11.17 35.83 0.53
CA ILE A 242 -11.52 37.15 0.02
C ILE A 242 -12.86 37.02 -0.71
N PRO A 243 -13.85 37.85 -0.39
CA PRO A 243 -15.15 37.84 -1.06
C PRO A 243 -14.97 38.25 -2.52
N ASN A 244 -15.15 37.29 -3.42
CA ASN A 244 -15.10 37.49 -4.87
C ASN A 244 -16.38 37.06 -5.58
N HIS A 245 -17.16 36.14 -4.97
CA HIS A 245 -18.49 35.68 -5.37
C HIS A 245 -19.26 35.18 -4.12
N GLY A 246 -20.60 35.18 -4.10
CA GLY A 246 -21.42 34.95 -2.88
C GLY A 246 -21.03 33.75 -2.01
N LYS A 247 -20.68 32.60 -2.63
CA LYS A 247 -20.26 31.38 -1.91
C LYS A 247 -18.74 31.27 -1.62
N CYS A 248 -17.93 32.24 -2.00
CA CYS A 248 -16.49 32.36 -1.73
C CYS A 248 -15.64 31.11 -2.07
N GLY A 249 -16.05 30.40 -3.13
CA GLY A 249 -15.40 29.19 -3.62
C GLY A 249 -15.80 27.90 -2.90
N LEU A 250 -16.74 27.92 -1.94
CA LEU A 250 -17.30 26.71 -1.35
C LEU A 250 -18.00 25.88 -2.44
N GLU A 251 -17.57 24.63 -2.62
CA GLU A 251 -18.12 23.73 -3.62
C GLU A 251 -18.06 22.27 -3.14
N VAL A 252 -19.12 21.50 -3.42
CA VAL A 252 -19.13 20.05 -3.19
C VAL A 252 -18.15 19.39 -4.15
N ASP A 253 -17.36 18.49 -3.58
CA ASP A 253 -16.38 17.68 -4.28
C ASP A 253 -16.55 16.20 -3.89
N MET A 254 -15.89 15.30 -4.60
CA MET A 254 -16.02 13.86 -4.40
C MET A 254 -14.67 13.15 -4.48
N ALA A 255 -14.40 12.30 -3.48
CA ALA A 255 -13.29 11.36 -3.50
C ALA A 255 -13.84 9.97 -3.82
N ASN A 256 -13.33 9.33 -4.86
CA ASN A 256 -13.79 8.00 -5.25
C ASN A 256 -12.60 7.03 -5.30
N ASN A 257 -12.52 6.12 -4.34
CA ASN A 257 -11.53 5.05 -4.42
C ASN A 257 -12.04 3.96 -5.35
N ILE A 258 -11.51 3.90 -6.58
CA ILE A 258 -11.93 2.95 -7.62
C ILE A 258 -11.34 1.54 -7.35
N TRP A 259 -10.13 1.49 -6.80
CA TRP A 259 -9.34 0.28 -6.61
C TRP A 259 -8.85 0.18 -5.17
N SER A 260 -9.20 -0.90 -4.48
CA SER A 260 -8.72 -1.14 -3.11
C SER A 260 -7.88 -2.40 -3.03
N TRP A 261 -6.70 -2.29 -2.43
CA TRP A 261 -5.96 -3.44 -1.93
C TRP A 261 -6.78 -4.09 -0.80
N SER A 262 -7.16 -5.36 -0.95
CA SER A 262 -7.75 -6.12 0.17
C SER A 262 -6.66 -6.54 1.17
N ASN A 263 -7.07 -7.04 2.33
CA ASN A 263 -6.12 -7.51 3.36
C ASN A 263 -5.28 -8.68 2.82
N GLY A 264 -3.97 -8.65 3.04
CA GLY A 264 -2.99 -9.63 2.55
C GLY A 264 -2.37 -9.29 1.17
N ASN A 265 -1.73 -10.28 0.54
CA ASN A 265 -1.06 -10.18 -0.77
C ASN A 265 -2.00 -10.41 -1.96
N ASN A 266 -3.26 -9.97 -1.84
CA ASN A 266 -4.24 -10.12 -2.91
C ASN A 266 -4.10 -9.01 -3.96
N LEU A 267 -4.51 -9.34 -5.18
CA LEU A 267 -4.69 -8.35 -6.25
C LEU A 267 -5.76 -7.31 -5.86
N PRO A 268 -5.67 -6.08 -6.39
CA PRO A 268 -6.63 -5.04 -6.06
C PRO A 268 -8.04 -5.37 -6.57
N GLU A 269 -9.04 -5.02 -5.77
CA GLU A 269 -10.45 -5.22 -6.10
C GLU A 269 -11.05 -3.94 -6.67
N TYR A 270 -11.94 -4.10 -7.66
CA TYR A 270 -12.70 -2.98 -8.23
C TYR A 270 -13.94 -2.73 -7.37
N SER A 271 -13.88 -1.72 -6.49
CA SER A 271 -14.99 -1.37 -5.62
C SER A 271 -15.11 0.15 -5.47
N PRO A 272 -15.59 0.86 -6.51
CA PRO A 272 -15.79 2.30 -6.46
C PRO A 272 -16.61 2.72 -5.24
N ASN A 273 -16.03 3.59 -4.41
CA ASN A 273 -16.66 4.15 -3.22
C ASN A 273 -16.63 5.69 -3.27
N PRO A 274 -17.60 6.33 -3.96
CA PRO A 274 -17.68 7.78 -4.05
C PRO A 274 -18.12 8.40 -2.71
N ASN A 275 -17.31 9.30 -2.18
CA ASN A 275 -17.55 10.01 -0.92
C ASN A 275 -17.58 11.52 -1.19
N PRO A 276 -18.75 12.17 -1.07
CA PRO A 276 -18.88 13.61 -1.24
C PRO A 276 -18.40 14.37 0.02
N PHE A 277 -17.77 15.52 -0.18
CA PHE A 277 -17.22 16.40 0.86
C PHE A 277 -17.17 17.87 0.37
N PHE A 278 -16.89 18.82 1.26
CA PHE A 278 -16.73 20.24 0.88
C PHE A 278 -15.28 20.62 0.59
N SER A 279 -15.09 21.52 -0.38
CA SER A 279 -13.79 22.09 -0.72
C SER A 279 -13.92 23.58 -1.05
N LEU A 280 -12.77 24.26 -1.12
CA LEU A 280 -12.67 25.66 -1.56
C LEU A 280 -11.98 25.71 -2.92
N LYS A 281 -12.76 25.89 -3.98
CA LYS A 281 -12.30 25.89 -5.38
C LYS A 281 -11.83 27.28 -5.79
N LYS A 282 -10.57 27.37 -6.25
CA LYS A 282 -9.90 28.60 -6.74
C LYS A 282 -10.12 29.82 -5.83
N SER A 283 -10.27 29.61 -4.51
CA SER A 283 -10.48 30.68 -3.54
C SER A 283 -9.21 31.49 -3.33
N LYS A 284 -9.39 32.81 -3.16
CA LYS A 284 -8.33 33.74 -2.74
C LYS A 284 -8.40 33.94 -1.23
N PHE A 285 -7.25 34.13 -0.58
CA PHE A 285 -7.17 34.37 0.87
C PHE A 285 -6.29 35.58 1.15
N LEU A 286 -6.65 36.32 2.19
CA LEU A 286 -5.80 37.35 2.76
C LEU A 286 -5.02 36.77 3.94
N ILE A 287 -3.70 36.67 3.79
CA ILE A 287 -2.81 36.18 4.85
C ILE A 287 -2.31 37.38 5.64
N GLY A 288 -2.59 37.41 6.95
CA GLY A 288 -2.07 38.42 7.88
C GLY A 288 -1.06 37.83 8.85
N ILE A 289 0.09 38.50 8.99
CA ILE A 289 1.11 38.21 10.01
C ILE A 289 1.46 39.50 10.75
N LYS A 290 2.01 39.43 11.95
CA LYS A 290 2.39 40.62 12.73
C LYS A 290 3.65 40.38 13.56
N PRO A 291 4.65 41.27 13.53
CA PRO A 291 5.80 41.16 14.42
C PRO A 291 5.40 41.42 15.88
N THR A 292 5.98 40.67 16.81
CA THR A 292 5.94 41.00 18.24
C THR A 292 6.98 42.07 18.56
N GLY A 293 6.94 42.64 19.77
CA GLY A 293 7.95 43.61 20.21
C GLY A 293 9.39 43.06 20.27
N ALA A 294 9.57 41.74 20.22
CA ALA A 294 10.87 41.08 20.21
C ALA A 294 11.33 40.63 18.81
N CYS A 295 10.61 41.01 17.74
CA CYS A 295 10.93 40.63 16.37
C CYS A 295 11.60 41.78 15.61
N ASP A 296 12.82 41.56 15.14
CA ASP A 296 13.44 42.45 14.17
C ASP A 296 12.89 42.25 12.74
N THR A 297 13.22 43.18 11.84
CA THR A 297 12.76 43.19 10.44
C THR A 297 13.29 42.00 9.63
N GLN A 298 14.51 41.55 9.88
CA GLN A 298 15.13 40.44 9.15
C GLN A 298 14.42 39.12 9.49
N THR A 299 14.23 38.85 10.78
CA THR A 299 13.47 37.72 11.32
C THR A 299 12.05 37.71 10.77
N PHE A 300 11.38 38.86 10.75
CA PHE A 300 10.01 38.98 10.21
C PHE A 300 9.96 38.62 8.72
N ASN A 301 10.88 39.17 7.93
CA ASN A 301 10.96 38.90 6.49
C ASN A 301 11.28 37.43 6.21
N GLN A 302 12.16 36.81 6.98
CA GLN A 302 12.49 35.39 6.85
C GLN A 302 11.27 34.50 7.11
N VAL A 303 10.53 34.75 8.20
CA VAL A 303 9.30 34.00 8.51
C VAL A 303 8.24 34.20 7.43
N LYS A 304 8.12 35.42 6.87
CA LYS A 304 7.22 35.71 5.74
C LYS A 304 7.61 34.90 4.51
N GLN A 305 8.90 34.80 4.17
CA GLN A 305 9.37 34.00 3.03
C GLN A 305 9.15 32.51 3.24
N TRP A 306 9.43 31.96 4.43
CA TRP A 306 9.10 30.58 4.76
C TRP A 306 7.62 30.28 4.63
N LEU A 307 6.76 31.22 5.05
CA LEU A 307 5.32 31.07 4.86
C LEU A 307 4.95 31.03 3.38
N ILE A 308 5.44 31.96 2.56
CA ILE A 308 5.16 32.00 1.11
C ILE A 308 5.61 30.70 0.44
N ASN A 309 6.85 30.25 0.68
CA ASN A 309 7.41 29.02 0.11
C ASN A 309 6.69 27.74 0.61
N GLY A 310 6.27 27.73 1.87
CA GLY A 310 5.49 26.62 2.41
C GLY A 310 4.09 26.54 1.81
N LEU A 311 3.45 27.69 1.54
CA LEU A 311 2.12 27.77 0.91
C LEU A 311 2.15 27.27 -0.54
N THR A 312 3.22 27.56 -1.30
CA THR A 312 3.38 27.04 -2.68
C THR A 312 3.66 25.54 -2.71
N SER A 313 4.27 25.00 -1.65
CA SER A 313 4.45 23.56 -1.45
C SER A 313 3.14 22.84 -1.08
N GLY A 314 2.13 23.60 -0.62
CA GLY A 314 0.75 23.18 -0.42
C GLY A 314 0.36 22.81 1.02
N ILE A 315 -0.91 23.05 1.35
CA ILE A 315 -1.46 22.88 2.71
C ILE A 315 -2.55 21.80 2.80
N GLY A 316 -2.66 21.15 3.95
CA GLY A 316 -3.74 20.21 4.24
C GLY A 316 -3.46 18.79 3.74
N SER A 317 -4.46 18.16 3.11
CA SER A 317 -4.39 16.75 2.67
C SER A 317 -4.41 16.63 1.15
N GLN A 318 -3.85 15.53 0.62
CA GLN A 318 -3.79 15.24 -0.82
C GLN A 318 -3.00 16.29 -1.65
N VAL A 319 -2.02 16.93 -1.02
CA VAL A 319 -1.16 17.95 -1.64
C VAL A 319 -0.42 17.43 -2.88
N ASN A 320 0.01 16.16 -2.84
CA ASN A 320 0.59 15.43 -3.97
C ASN A 320 -0.38 15.17 -5.14
N THR A 321 -1.60 15.71 -5.07
CA THR A 321 -2.64 15.63 -6.09
C THR A 321 -3.18 17.02 -6.43
N GLY A 322 -2.44 18.08 -6.07
CA GLY A 322 -2.76 19.47 -6.39
C GLY A 322 -3.67 20.19 -5.39
N TYR A 323 -4.09 19.54 -4.29
CA TYR A 323 -4.87 20.24 -3.25
C TYR A 323 -4.00 21.17 -2.43
N GLY A 324 -4.56 22.32 -2.05
CA GLY A 324 -3.98 23.23 -1.06
C GLY A 324 -2.75 24.00 -1.52
N VAL A 325 -2.38 23.95 -2.80
CA VAL A 325 -1.31 24.78 -3.37
C VAL A 325 -1.81 26.23 -3.45
N LEU A 326 -1.09 27.13 -2.80
CA LEU A 326 -1.43 28.53 -2.67
C LEU A 326 -0.28 29.38 -3.22
N THR A 327 -0.58 30.27 -4.16
CA THR A 327 0.45 31.10 -4.84
C THR A 327 0.11 32.58 -4.71
N THR A 328 1.14 33.43 -4.56
CA THR A 328 0.97 34.90 -4.45
C THR A 328 0.72 35.58 -5.79
N ASN A 329 1.25 35.02 -6.89
CA ASN A 329 1.22 35.63 -8.23
C ASN A 329 0.55 34.75 -9.30
N ASN A 330 -0.23 33.74 -8.92
CA ASN A 330 -0.76 32.70 -9.82
C ASN A 330 0.30 31.93 -10.64
N GLN A 331 1.59 32.08 -10.30
CA GLN A 331 2.66 31.33 -10.94
C GLN A 331 2.81 29.98 -10.25
N VAL A 332 2.41 28.92 -10.97
CA VAL A 332 2.55 27.54 -10.53
C VAL A 332 4.01 27.10 -10.71
N PRO A 333 4.61 26.35 -9.77
CA PRO A 333 5.98 25.86 -9.93
C PRO A 333 6.13 25.01 -11.20
N GLN A 334 7.21 25.25 -11.94
CA GLN A 334 7.56 24.43 -13.11
C GLN A 334 7.88 23.02 -12.65
N GLY A 335 7.08 22.05 -13.09
CA GLY A 335 7.35 20.63 -12.87
C GLY A 335 8.47 20.11 -13.78
N PHE A 336 9.02 18.94 -13.47
CA PHE A 336 10.03 18.26 -14.30
C PHE A 336 9.46 17.68 -15.62
N LEU A 337 8.13 17.64 -15.75
CA LEU A 337 7.41 17.30 -16.98
C LEU A 337 6.13 18.14 -17.06
N GLN A 338 5.89 18.72 -18.24
CA GLN A 338 4.67 19.45 -18.57
C GLN A 338 4.15 18.97 -19.92
N VAL A 339 2.85 18.76 -20.03
CA VAL A 339 2.19 18.27 -21.25
C VAL A 339 0.82 18.94 -21.35
N ASP A 340 0.62 19.77 -22.36
CA ASP A 340 -0.73 20.24 -22.68
C ASP A 340 -1.55 19.07 -23.22
N PHE A 341 -2.85 19.06 -22.96
CA PHE A 341 -3.70 17.97 -23.40
C PHE A 341 -5.11 18.44 -23.78
N THR A 342 -5.72 17.63 -24.64
CA THR A 342 -7.13 17.66 -24.97
C THR A 342 -7.78 16.33 -24.60
N LEU A 343 -8.98 16.38 -24.04
CA LEU A 343 -9.81 15.22 -23.69
C LEU A 343 -11.15 15.36 -24.40
N GLU A 344 -11.42 14.45 -25.32
CA GLU A 344 -12.65 14.46 -26.13
C GLU A 344 -13.58 13.29 -25.76
N GLY A 345 -14.89 13.52 -25.85
CA GLY A 345 -15.93 12.50 -25.73
C GLY A 345 -16.67 12.58 -24.39
N GLN A 346 -16.60 11.50 -23.62
CA GLN A 346 -17.13 11.46 -22.26
C GLN A 346 -16.12 12.07 -21.29
N LEU A 347 -16.52 13.16 -20.64
CA LEU A 347 -15.58 14.00 -19.90
C LEU A 347 -15.27 13.46 -18.50
N ILE A 348 -14.28 14.07 -17.84
CA ILE A 348 -14.05 13.85 -16.41
C ILE A 348 -15.18 14.54 -15.65
N HIS A 349 -15.83 13.81 -14.74
CA HIS A 349 -16.90 14.35 -13.89
C HIS A 349 -16.37 14.68 -12.48
N GLY A 350 -16.60 15.91 -12.04
CA GLY A 350 -16.31 16.43 -10.70
C GLY A 350 -17.20 15.80 -9.64
N CYS A 351 -18.47 16.16 -9.70
CA CYS A 351 -19.51 15.68 -8.80
C CYS A 351 -20.76 15.28 -9.59
N GLN A 352 -21.69 14.60 -8.92
CA GLN A 352 -23.05 14.42 -9.42
C GLN A 352 -23.97 15.35 -8.63
N LYS A 353 -24.49 16.38 -9.29
CA LYS A 353 -25.46 17.31 -8.68
C LYS A 353 -26.77 16.57 -8.47
N PHE A 354 -27.24 16.53 -7.23
CA PHE A 354 -28.57 16.09 -6.87
C PHE A 354 -29.62 16.82 -7.71
N THR A 355 -30.60 16.06 -8.21
CA THR A 355 -31.75 16.61 -8.94
C THR A 355 -33.04 16.26 -8.23
N GLN A 356 -33.25 14.99 -7.89
CA GLN A 356 -34.48 14.51 -7.26
C GLN A 356 -34.25 13.16 -6.56
N LEU A 357 -35.09 12.86 -5.58
CA LEU A 357 -35.25 11.54 -4.99
C LEU A 357 -36.24 10.71 -5.82
N THR A 358 -35.93 9.44 -6.02
CA THR A 358 -36.81 8.48 -6.68
C THR A 358 -36.91 7.21 -5.84
N PHE A 359 -38.13 6.74 -5.58
CA PHE A 359 -38.34 5.48 -4.86
C PHE A 359 -38.38 4.31 -5.86
N LYS A 360 -37.41 3.40 -5.77
CA LYS A 360 -37.33 2.21 -6.64
C LYS A 360 -36.75 1.01 -5.88
N ASN A 361 -37.39 -0.15 -6.01
CA ASN A 361 -37.02 -1.40 -5.33
C ASN A 361 -36.92 -1.23 -3.80
N ASP A 362 -37.98 -0.66 -3.20
CA ASP A 362 -38.13 -0.45 -1.76
C ASP A 362 -37.03 0.42 -1.11
N LYS A 363 -36.38 1.28 -1.90
CA LYS A 363 -35.35 2.22 -1.44
C LYS A 363 -35.42 3.55 -2.18
N TRP A 364 -35.14 4.63 -1.47
CA TRP A 364 -34.92 5.94 -2.07
C TRP A 364 -33.56 5.99 -2.76
N GLN A 365 -33.50 6.62 -3.93
CA GLN A 365 -32.32 6.73 -4.77
C GLN A 365 -32.24 8.13 -5.35
N THR A 366 -31.05 8.74 -5.35
CA THR A 366 -30.81 10.02 -6.01
C THR A 366 -30.65 9.83 -7.50
N ARG A 367 -31.31 10.70 -8.26
CA ARG A 367 -30.88 11.01 -9.62
C ARG A 367 -29.94 12.21 -9.54
N GLY A 368 -28.79 12.12 -10.19
CA GLY A 368 -27.88 13.24 -10.30
C GLY A 368 -27.43 13.47 -11.74
N ASN A 369 -27.16 14.73 -12.07
CA ASN A 369 -26.54 15.11 -13.33
C ASN A 369 -25.03 15.26 -13.09
N PRO A 370 -24.18 14.59 -13.90
CA PRO A 370 -22.74 14.78 -13.78
C PRO A 370 -22.35 16.21 -14.16
N ASP A 371 -21.44 16.80 -13.40
CA ASP A 371 -20.83 18.09 -13.71
C ASP A 371 -19.40 17.87 -14.22
N PRO A 372 -19.07 18.22 -15.48
CA PRO A 372 -17.75 17.99 -16.02
C PRO A 372 -16.71 18.96 -15.43
N GLU A 373 -15.61 18.41 -14.92
CA GLU A 373 -14.49 19.15 -14.36
C GLU A 373 -13.18 18.40 -14.63
N VAL A 374 -12.14 19.10 -15.04
CA VAL A 374 -10.78 18.55 -15.15
C VAL A 374 -10.19 18.40 -13.75
N ARG A 375 -9.60 17.24 -13.44
CA ARG A 375 -9.14 16.94 -12.07
C ARG A 375 -7.77 16.29 -12.06
N SER A 376 -6.84 16.85 -11.31
CA SER A 376 -5.52 16.26 -11.02
C SER A 376 -5.62 14.82 -10.49
N VAL A 377 -6.65 14.54 -9.68
CA VAL A 377 -6.91 13.20 -9.11
C VAL A 377 -7.21 12.16 -10.20
N ALA A 378 -7.85 12.56 -11.30
CA ALA A 378 -8.18 11.65 -12.40
C ALA A 378 -6.91 11.19 -13.14
N PHE A 379 -6.02 12.14 -13.46
CA PHE A 379 -4.71 11.87 -14.07
C PHE A 379 -3.83 11.01 -13.16
N LYS A 380 -3.71 11.39 -11.88
CA LYS A 380 -2.96 10.60 -10.90
C LYS A 380 -3.48 9.18 -10.79
N SER A 381 -4.80 9.00 -10.79
CA SER A 381 -5.41 7.67 -10.71
C SER A 381 -5.11 6.81 -11.94
N MET A 382 -5.00 7.41 -13.12
CA MET A 382 -4.64 6.71 -14.36
C MET A 382 -3.15 6.38 -14.45
N LEU A 383 -2.26 7.30 -14.06
CA LEU A 383 -0.83 6.99 -13.89
C LEU A 383 -0.65 5.83 -12.90
N ARG A 384 -1.30 5.91 -11.73
CA ARG A 384 -1.26 4.86 -10.70
C ARG A 384 -1.80 3.52 -11.21
N TYR A 385 -2.89 3.53 -11.98
CA TYR A 385 -3.46 2.32 -12.57
C TYR A 385 -2.50 1.64 -13.54
N TRP A 386 -1.95 2.38 -14.50
CA TRP A 386 -1.03 1.83 -15.49
C TRP A 386 0.29 1.40 -14.87
N PHE A 387 0.83 2.17 -13.92
CA PHE A 387 1.99 1.76 -13.12
C PHE A 387 1.77 0.39 -12.51
N ARG A 388 0.65 0.22 -11.79
CA ARG A 388 0.32 -1.04 -11.13
C ARG A 388 0.16 -2.18 -12.14
N ALA A 389 -0.55 -1.93 -13.24
CA ALA A 389 -0.78 -2.94 -14.27
C ALA A 389 0.53 -3.49 -14.84
N PHE A 390 1.48 -2.60 -15.19
CA PHE A 390 2.80 -3.00 -15.67
C PHE A 390 3.67 -3.63 -14.59
N ALA A 391 3.75 -3.03 -13.40
CA ALA A 391 4.59 -3.51 -12.32
C ALA A 391 4.18 -4.92 -11.84
N LEU A 392 2.88 -5.21 -11.76
CA LEU A 392 2.39 -6.56 -11.43
C LEU A 392 2.84 -7.63 -12.45
N GLY A 393 3.09 -7.24 -13.70
CA GLY A 393 3.59 -8.14 -14.73
C GLY A 393 4.99 -8.69 -14.46
N VAL A 394 5.78 -7.99 -13.64
CA VAL A 394 7.23 -8.27 -13.45
C VAL A 394 7.66 -8.34 -11.98
N LEU A 395 6.85 -7.84 -11.04
CA LEU A 395 7.15 -7.82 -9.60
C LEU A 395 6.04 -8.50 -8.77
N PRO A 396 6.37 -9.05 -7.58
CA PRO A 396 5.39 -9.58 -6.62
C PRO A 396 4.38 -8.52 -6.12
N VAL A 397 3.20 -8.98 -5.71
CA VAL A 397 2.06 -8.11 -5.34
C VAL A 397 2.37 -7.17 -4.18
N ASP A 398 3.04 -7.67 -3.15
CA ASP A 398 3.46 -6.92 -1.96
C ASP A 398 4.47 -5.82 -2.30
N ILE A 399 5.44 -6.12 -3.17
CA ILE A 399 6.40 -5.14 -3.66
C ILE A 399 5.70 -4.04 -4.45
N VAL A 400 4.80 -4.40 -5.37
CA VAL A 400 4.03 -3.41 -6.14
C VAL A 400 3.17 -2.54 -5.24
N LYS A 401 2.52 -3.12 -4.22
CA LYS A 401 1.70 -2.36 -3.25
C LYS A 401 2.53 -1.32 -2.50
N ASN A 402 3.75 -1.68 -2.09
CA ASN A 402 4.67 -0.76 -1.39
C ASN A 402 5.18 0.33 -2.33
N LEU A 403 5.67 -0.02 -3.53
CA LEU A 403 6.14 0.95 -4.52
C LEU A 403 5.01 1.91 -4.97
N GLU A 404 3.79 1.40 -5.15
CA GLU A 404 2.62 2.21 -5.48
C GLU A 404 2.33 3.23 -4.35
N ALA A 405 2.45 2.81 -3.09
CA ALA A 405 2.29 3.68 -1.94
C ALA A 405 3.42 4.72 -1.83
N GLU A 406 4.66 4.35 -2.12
CA GLU A 406 5.82 5.24 -2.11
C GLU A 406 5.75 6.30 -3.21
N ILE A 407 5.36 5.92 -4.42
CA ILE A 407 5.31 6.85 -5.56
C ILE A 407 4.05 7.73 -5.48
N PHE A 408 2.87 7.15 -5.29
CA PHE A 408 1.60 7.89 -5.41
C PHE A 408 0.95 8.27 -4.07
N GLY A 409 1.44 7.72 -2.96
CA GLY A 409 0.85 7.86 -1.63
C GLY A 409 -0.23 6.82 -1.32
N SER A 410 -0.36 6.47 -0.05
CA SER A 410 -1.39 5.55 0.47
C SER A 410 -1.69 5.85 1.94
N ILE A 411 -2.88 5.41 2.39
CA ILE A 411 -3.23 5.43 3.82
C ILE A 411 -2.66 4.19 4.52
N ASN A 412 -2.62 3.05 3.82
CA ASN A 412 -2.14 1.78 4.35
C ASN A 412 -1.26 1.05 3.30
N PRO A 413 0.08 0.97 3.49
CA PRO A 413 0.85 1.68 4.53
C PRO A 413 0.77 3.21 4.35
N GLN A 414 0.87 3.96 5.44
CA GLN A 414 0.77 5.41 5.40
C GLN A 414 2.02 5.99 4.72
N LYS A 415 1.85 6.54 3.51
CA LYS A 415 2.90 7.17 2.70
C LYS A 415 2.36 8.42 2.04
N ARG A 416 3.14 9.49 2.04
CA ARG A 416 2.78 10.78 1.43
C ARG A 416 2.96 10.81 -0.10
N GLY A 417 3.77 9.91 -0.66
CA GLY A 417 3.99 9.79 -2.10
C GLY A 417 5.10 10.72 -2.62
N TYR A 418 5.96 10.24 -3.50
CA TYR A 418 7.05 11.00 -4.12
C TYR A 418 6.63 11.85 -5.32
N LEU A 419 5.57 11.45 -6.03
CA LEU A 419 5.09 12.12 -7.24
C LEU A 419 3.94 13.07 -6.92
N VAL A 420 4.12 14.35 -7.28
CA VAL A 420 3.07 15.37 -7.29
C VAL A 420 2.47 15.42 -8.69
N VAL A 421 1.14 15.37 -8.78
CA VAL A 421 0.38 15.49 -10.03
C VAL A 421 -0.53 16.71 -9.93
N ARG A 422 -0.33 17.69 -10.81
CA ARG A 422 -1.13 18.91 -10.91
C ARG A 422 -1.69 19.07 -12.32
N ILE A 423 -2.82 19.75 -12.42
CA ILE A 423 -3.33 20.29 -13.67
C ILE A 423 -3.39 21.80 -13.51
N ASP A 424 -2.91 22.51 -14.51
CA ASP A 424 -3.06 23.95 -14.64
C ASP A 424 -3.84 24.28 -15.93
N ASN A 425 -4.27 25.54 -16.08
CA ASN A 425 -5.01 26.03 -17.24
C ASN A 425 -6.23 25.19 -17.62
N ASP A 426 -6.88 24.57 -16.62
CA ASP A 426 -8.02 23.70 -16.84
C ASP A 426 -9.20 24.45 -17.47
N LYS A 427 -9.73 23.90 -18.57
CA LYS A 427 -10.85 24.49 -19.31
C LYS A 427 -11.85 23.40 -19.70
N LEU A 428 -13.13 23.72 -19.50
CA LEU A 428 -14.24 23.04 -20.16
C LEU A 428 -14.49 23.77 -21.48
N VAL A 429 -13.95 23.24 -22.57
CA VAL A 429 -14.07 23.84 -23.91
C VAL A 429 -15.47 23.62 -24.46
N LYS A 430 -15.98 22.39 -24.34
CA LYS A 430 -17.31 22.01 -24.85
C LYS A 430 -18.01 21.04 -23.89
N LYS A 431 -19.30 21.28 -23.62
CA LYS A 431 -20.11 20.34 -22.82
C LYS A 431 -20.46 19.09 -23.63
N GLU A 432 -20.69 17.98 -22.94
CA GLU A 432 -21.16 16.75 -23.59
C GLU A 432 -22.48 16.97 -24.37
N ALA A 433 -22.59 16.35 -25.54
CA ALA A 433 -23.74 16.42 -26.43
C ALA A 433 -25.07 16.13 -25.74
N LYS A 434 -26.02 17.08 -25.86
CA LYS A 434 -27.41 16.90 -25.41
C LYS A 434 -28.30 16.43 -26.56
N GLN A 435 -28.09 16.99 -27.75
CA GLN A 435 -28.79 16.64 -28.97
C GLN A 435 -27.92 15.79 -29.90
N LYS A 436 -28.57 15.11 -30.86
CA LYS A 436 -27.93 14.13 -31.75
C LYS A 436 -26.87 14.74 -32.68
N ASN A 437 -27.03 16.00 -33.04
CA ASN A 437 -26.12 16.70 -33.95
C ASN A 437 -25.09 17.56 -33.19
N ASP A 438 -25.06 17.50 -31.86
CA ASP A 438 -24.04 18.18 -31.08
C ASP A 438 -22.71 17.43 -31.23
N ASP A 439 -21.63 18.20 -31.24
CA ASP A 439 -20.25 17.70 -31.16
C ASP A 439 -19.97 16.95 -29.84
N PRO A 440 -18.91 16.11 -29.80
CA PRO A 440 -18.48 15.49 -28.55
C PRO A 440 -18.04 16.54 -27.51
N GLY A 441 -18.11 16.18 -26.23
CA GLY A 441 -17.62 17.05 -25.16
C GLY A 441 -16.10 17.19 -25.22
N GLU A 442 -15.58 18.33 -24.75
CA GLU A 442 -14.15 18.65 -24.82
C GLU A 442 -13.65 19.37 -23.56
N GLN A 443 -12.52 18.90 -23.04
CA GLN A 443 -11.78 19.48 -21.92
C GLN A 443 -10.30 19.63 -22.29
N SER A 444 -9.64 20.67 -21.77
CA SER A 444 -8.20 20.85 -21.96
C SER A 444 -7.51 21.36 -20.70
N GLY A 445 -6.18 21.27 -20.68
CA GLY A 445 -5.33 21.80 -19.61
C GLY A 445 -3.88 21.37 -19.78
N THR A 446 -3.06 21.70 -18.78
CA THR A 446 -1.64 21.35 -18.73
C THR A 446 -1.39 20.36 -17.59
N LEU A 447 -0.96 19.14 -17.90
CA LEU A 447 -0.49 18.16 -16.91
C LEU A 447 0.91 18.52 -16.46
N ILE A 448 1.09 18.75 -15.17
CA ILE A 448 2.38 19.07 -14.54
C ILE A 448 2.74 17.97 -13.54
N LEU A 449 3.90 17.34 -13.73
CA LEU A 449 4.49 16.40 -12.78
C LEU A 449 5.67 17.02 -12.05
N ASP A 450 5.69 16.86 -10.74
CA ASP A 450 6.70 17.47 -9.86
C ASP A 450 7.09 16.53 -8.73
N TYR A 451 8.18 16.84 -8.05
CA TYR A 451 8.64 16.11 -6.88
C TYR A 451 7.87 16.53 -5.64
N SER A 452 7.52 15.57 -4.80
CA SER A 452 7.10 15.88 -3.44
C SER A 452 8.33 16.13 -2.58
N THR A 453 8.12 16.79 -1.44
CA THR A 453 9.15 17.04 -0.44
C THR A 453 9.61 15.78 0.31
N GLU A 454 9.11 14.60 -0.05
CA GLU A 454 9.45 13.33 0.61
C GLU A 454 10.51 12.55 -0.18
N ILE A 455 10.85 12.99 -1.40
CA ILE A 455 11.81 12.30 -2.24
C ILE A 455 13.24 12.76 -1.96
N ASN A 456 14.16 11.82 -1.91
CA ASN A 456 15.59 12.10 -1.81
C ASN A 456 16.17 12.41 -3.19
N ASP A 457 17.26 13.18 -3.23
CA ASP A 457 17.89 13.61 -4.49
C ASP A 457 18.34 12.45 -5.40
N ASN A 458 18.87 11.37 -4.82
CA ASN A 458 19.28 10.18 -5.56
C ASN A 458 18.11 9.45 -6.24
N GLN A 459 16.87 9.66 -5.78
CA GLN A 459 15.67 9.04 -6.34
C GLN A 459 14.94 9.94 -7.35
N LYS A 460 15.28 11.23 -7.43
CA LYS A 460 14.66 12.18 -8.36
C LYS A 460 14.76 11.72 -9.80
N GLN A 461 15.98 11.43 -10.29
CA GLN A 461 16.16 11.08 -11.69
C GLN A 461 15.56 9.70 -12.08
N PRO A 462 15.68 8.64 -11.25
CA PRO A 462 14.92 7.41 -11.46
C PRO A 462 13.41 7.65 -11.53
N LEU A 463 12.83 8.47 -10.63
CA LEU A 463 11.41 8.81 -10.66
C LEU A 463 11.04 9.57 -11.94
N THR A 464 11.84 10.54 -12.38
CA THR A 464 11.59 11.30 -13.61
C THR A 464 11.50 10.40 -14.82
N ASN A 465 12.47 9.50 -14.98
CA ASN A 465 12.48 8.57 -16.10
C ASN A 465 11.28 7.62 -16.08
N LEU A 466 10.91 7.15 -14.88
CA LEU A 466 9.73 6.31 -14.67
C LEU A 466 8.44 7.08 -15.03
N ALA A 467 8.28 8.28 -14.49
CA ALA A 467 7.09 9.12 -14.67
C ALA A 467 6.94 9.61 -16.12
N LYS A 468 8.02 10.00 -16.79
CA LYS A 468 7.99 10.41 -18.21
C LYS A 468 7.48 9.30 -19.12
N ASN A 469 8.06 8.10 -19.02
CA ASN A 469 7.63 6.96 -19.83
C ASN A 469 6.22 6.48 -19.47
N LEU A 470 5.87 6.46 -18.18
CA LEU A 470 4.53 6.13 -17.73
C LEU A 470 3.47 7.11 -18.25
N THR A 471 3.81 8.40 -18.32
CA THR A 471 2.92 9.44 -18.84
C THR A 471 2.70 9.25 -20.32
N TRP A 472 3.77 9.06 -21.11
CA TRP A 472 3.64 8.73 -22.52
C TRP A 472 2.76 7.49 -22.75
N LEU A 473 2.98 6.41 -21.99
CA LEU A 473 2.16 5.21 -22.07
C LEU A 473 0.68 5.47 -21.73
N MET A 474 0.39 6.26 -20.69
CA MET A 474 -0.97 6.60 -20.30
C MET A 474 -1.74 7.30 -21.42
N PHE A 475 -1.12 8.26 -22.13
CA PHE A 475 -1.74 8.96 -23.27
C PHE A 475 -2.08 8.03 -24.45
N HIS A 476 -1.35 6.92 -24.61
CA HIS A 476 -1.51 6.02 -25.75
C HIS A 476 -2.22 4.70 -25.42
N LEU A 477 -2.73 4.52 -24.20
CA LEU A 477 -3.39 3.28 -23.74
C LEU A 477 -4.88 3.42 -23.44
N GLY A 478 -5.42 4.64 -23.50
CA GLY A 478 -6.84 4.95 -23.34
C GLY A 478 -7.08 6.39 -22.93
N GLY A 479 -8.32 6.69 -22.54
CA GLY A 479 -8.72 8.01 -22.05
C GLY A 479 -8.65 8.14 -20.53
N ILE A 480 -9.27 9.21 -20.02
CA ILE A 480 -9.38 9.50 -18.58
C ILE A 480 -10.85 9.78 -18.24
N GLY A 481 -11.30 9.35 -17.06
CA GLY A 481 -12.67 9.62 -16.61
C GLY A 481 -13.67 8.57 -17.08
N GLN A 482 -14.88 9.00 -17.45
CA GLN A 482 -15.91 8.06 -17.90
C GLN A 482 -15.60 7.53 -19.29
N GLY A 483 -15.75 6.22 -19.48
CA GLY A 483 -15.50 5.63 -20.80
C GLY A 483 -14.03 5.49 -21.18
N ALA A 484 -13.08 5.80 -20.28
CA ALA A 484 -11.62 5.74 -20.48
C ALA A 484 -11.07 4.49 -21.20
N ARG A 485 -11.78 3.36 -21.16
CA ARG A 485 -11.36 2.11 -21.84
C ARG A 485 -11.63 2.09 -23.35
N ARG A 486 -12.30 3.10 -23.89
CA ARG A 486 -12.74 3.18 -25.28
C ARG A 486 -12.40 4.57 -25.81
N PRO A 487 -11.97 4.70 -27.08
CA PRO A 487 -11.85 6.01 -27.69
C PRO A 487 -13.23 6.67 -27.81
N CYS A 488 -13.27 7.99 -27.94
CA CYS A 488 -14.47 8.72 -28.33
C CYS A 488 -15.01 8.16 -29.67
N TYR A 489 -16.32 7.90 -29.76
CA TYR A 489 -16.95 7.45 -30.99
C TYR A 489 -18.44 7.85 -31.05
N SER A 490 -18.94 8.05 -32.27
CA SER A 490 -20.32 8.45 -32.52
C SER A 490 -21.31 7.29 -32.39
N ARG A 491 -22.50 7.61 -31.90
CA ARG A 491 -23.68 6.74 -31.81
C ARG A 491 -24.92 7.41 -32.40
N ASN A 492 -24.72 8.36 -33.31
CA ASN A 492 -25.81 9.12 -33.93
C ASN A 492 -26.78 8.22 -34.71
N ASN A 493 -26.37 7.00 -35.07
CA ASN A 493 -27.26 5.98 -35.64
C ASN A 493 -28.32 5.43 -34.66
N ARG A 494 -28.29 5.77 -33.37
CA ARG A 494 -29.30 5.34 -32.39
C ARG A 494 -30.45 6.34 -32.28
N GLN A 495 -31.55 5.89 -31.67
CA GLN A 495 -32.74 6.71 -31.38
C GLN A 495 -32.61 7.54 -30.08
N TYR A 496 -31.65 7.21 -29.21
CA TYR A 496 -31.52 7.84 -27.89
C TYR A 496 -30.05 8.02 -27.46
N ALA A 497 -29.84 9.06 -26.66
CA ALA A 497 -28.57 9.43 -26.03
C ALA A 497 -27.98 8.30 -25.15
N PRO A 498 -26.66 8.32 -24.85
CA PRO A 498 -25.69 9.34 -25.28
C PRO A 498 -25.27 9.14 -26.74
N TRP A 499 -25.11 10.28 -27.42
CA TRP A 499 -24.75 10.41 -28.84
C TRP A 499 -23.26 10.15 -29.08
N TRP A 500 -22.42 10.44 -28.09
CA TRP A 500 -21.00 10.12 -28.07
C TRP A 500 -20.68 9.20 -26.87
N ARG A 501 -19.71 8.30 -27.03
CA ARG A 501 -19.29 7.34 -25.98
C ARG A 501 -17.79 7.18 -26.02
N GLY A 502 -17.21 6.78 -24.88
CA GLY A 502 -15.76 6.65 -24.75
C GLY A 502 -15.08 8.00 -24.56
N SER A 503 -13.77 7.98 -24.42
CA SER A 503 -12.94 9.16 -24.13
C SER A 503 -11.59 9.01 -24.83
N THR A 504 -11.17 10.04 -25.56
CA THR A 504 -9.86 10.10 -26.22
C THR A 504 -9.03 11.17 -25.53
N LEU A 505 -7.84 10.79 -25.04
CA LEU A 505 -6.87 11.72 -24.45
C LEU A 505 -5.75 11.98 -25.46
N ILE A 506 -5.50 13.24 -25.77
CA ILE A 506 -4.59 13.68 -26.82
C ILE A 506 -3.53 14.58 -26.17
N PRO A 507 -2.22 14.28 -26.34
CA PRO A 507 -1.16 15.19 -25.93
C PRO A 507 -0.99 16.30 -26.97
N GLU A 508 -0.98 17.55 -26.52
CA GLU A 508 -0.71 18.73 -27.33
C GLU A 508 0.75 19.14 -27.04
N SER A 509 1.71 18.66 -27.83
CA SER A 509 3.12 19.00 -27.62
C SER A 509 3.92 18.95 -28.91
N GLU A 510 4.70 19.99 -29.16
CA GLU A 510 5.64 20.08 -30.29
C GLU A 510 7.01 19.44 -30.01
N HIS A 511 7.19 18.83 -28.84
CA HIS A 511 8.47 18.27 -28.44
C HIS A 511 8.65 16.85 -29.01
N GLU A 512 9.78 16.59 -29.68
CA GLU A 512 10.12 15.32 -30.40
C GLU A 512 9.79 14.03 -29.63
N PHE A 513 9.94 14.03 -28.31
CA PHE A 513 9.50 12.93 -27.43
C PHE A 513 8.05 12.42 -27.68
N TRP A 514 7.15 13.29 -28.12
CA TRP A 514 5.74 13.03 -28.41
C TRP A 514 5.46 12.66 -29.87
N ASP A 515 6.44 12.78 -30.76
CA ASP A 515 6.27 12.51 -32.18
C ASP A 515 5.83 11.06 -32.42
N LEU A 516 4.86 10.91 -33.31
CA LEU A 516 4.26 9.63 -33.62
C LEU A 516 4.60 9.21 -35.05
N PRO A 517 5.07 7.97 -35.25
CA PRO A 517 5.50 7.52 -36.55
C PRO A 517 4.32 7.16 -37.46
N GLU A 518 4.53 7.36 -38.76
CA GLU A 518 3.52 7.18 -39.80
C GLU A 518 3.18 5.73 -40.18
N THR A 519 3.82 4.72 -39.60
CA THR A 519 3.59 3.30 -39.97
C THR A 519 3.33 2.41 -38.75
N PRO A 520 2.51 1.34 -38.88
CA PRO A 520 2.26 0.40 -37.78
C PRO A 520 3.54 -0.21 -37.20
N GLN A 521 4.53 -0.52 -38.04
CA GLN A 521 5.79 -1.16 -37.66
C GLN A 521 6.68 -0.22 -36.85
N ALA A 522 6.80 1.03 -37.29
CA ALA A 522 7.52 2.05 -36.54
C ALA A 522 6.80 2.36 -35.22
N MET A 523 5.46 2.42 -35.22
CA MET A 523 4.68 2.60 -33.99
C MET A 523 4.85 1.45 -32.99
N GLN A 524 4.86 0.21 -33.48
CA GLN A 524 5.17 -0.97 -32.66
C GLN A 524 6.57 -0.84 -32.01
N THR A 525 7.55 -0.36 -32.76
CA THR A 525 8.93 -0.19 -32.30
C THR A 525 9.02 0.89 -31.23
N LEU A 526 8.47 2.08 -31.49
CA LEU A 526 8.44 3.19 -30.53
C LEU A 526 7.72 2.79 -29.24
N PHE A 527 6.55 2.15 -29.34
CA PHE A 527 5.80 1.72 -28.16
C PHE A 527 6.60 0.70 -27.33
N ARG A 528 7.23 -0.29 -27.98
CA ARG A 528 8.10 -1.26 -27.30
C ARG A 528 9.27 -0.57 -26.60
N GLN A 529 9.90 0.40 -27.25
CA GLN A 529 10.98 1.19 -26.67
C GLN A 529 10.52 1.94 -25.41
N ARG A 530 9.38 2.64 -25.46
CA ARG A 530 8.82 3.36 -24.30
C ARG A 530 8.46 2.41 -23.15
N LEU A 531 7.90 1.24 -23.47
CA LEU A 531 7.59 0.22 -22.47
C LEU A 531 8.87 -0.40 -21.85
N GLN A 532 9.91 -0.62 -22.64
CA GLN A 532 11.21 -1.08 -22.13
C GLN A 532 11.89 -0.03 -21.25
N GLN A 533 11.86 1.25 -21.65
CA GLN A 533 12.38 2.37 -20.86
C GLN A 533 11.62 2.51 -19.52
N PHE A 534 10.30 2.27 -19.51
CA PHE A 534 9.53 2.16 -18.27
C PHE A 534 10.06 1.04 -17.36
N TYR A 535 10.27 -0.17 -17.87
CA TYR A 535 10.79 -1.29 -17.07
C TYR A 535 12.23 -1.06 -16.59
N GLN A 536 13.08 -0.43 -17.39
CA GLN A 536 14.44 -0.04 -16.99
C GLN A 536 14.40 1.00 -15.86
N ALA A 537 13.55 2.01 -15.99
CA ALA A 537 13.37 3.01 -14.93
C ALA A 537 12.80 2.39 -13.65
N LEU A 538 11.86 1.45 -13.77
CA LEU A 538 11.35 0.69 -12.63
C LEU A 538 12.46 -0.12 -11.95
N ASN A 539 13.31 -0.81 -12.72
CA ASN A 539 14.45 -1.56 -12.21
C ASN A 539 15.43 -0.68 -11.43
N ASN A 540 15.63 0.56 -11.87
CA ASN A 540 16.50 1.52 -11.19
C ASN A 540 15.84 2.12 -9.93
N PHE A 541 14.51 2.07 -9.84
CA PHE A 541 13.75 2.62 -8.72
C PHE A 541 13.55 1.60 -7.58
N THR A 542 13.52 0.30 -7.89
CA THR A 542 13.35 -0.78 -6.91
C THR A 542 14.64 -1.55 -6.65
N THR A 543 14.79 -2.10 -5.44
CA THR A 543 15.87 -3.05 -5.12
C THR A 543 15.60 -4.46 -5.66
N HIS A 544 14.38 -4.73 -6.13
CA HIS A 544 14.00 -6.01 -6.72
C HIS A 544 14.32 -6.04 -8.22
N PRO A 545 14.94 -7.12 -8.72
CA PRO A 545 15.25 -7.24 -10.13
C PRO A 545 13.97 -7.26 -10.98
N VAL A 546 13.91 -6.42 -12.00
CA VAL A 546 12.82 -6.37 -12.97
C VAL A 546 13.27 -7.04 -14.26
N ASN A 547 12.59 -8.11 -14.64
CA ASN A 547 12.85 -8.81 -15.91
C ASN A 547 11.59 -8.86 -16.77
N SER A 548 11.48 -7.96 -17.74
CA SER A 548 10.36 -7.91 -18.67
C SER A 548 10.35 -9.05 -19.71
N GLY A 549 11.40 -9.88 -19.77
CA GLY A 549 11.45 -11.11 -20.55
C GLY A 549 10.90 -12.33 -19.78
N ASN A 550 10.83 -12.26 -18.45
CA ASN A 550 10.27 -13.31 -17.59
C ASN A 550 9.02 -12.79 -16.87
N LEU A 551 7.91 -12.78 -17.59
CA LEU A 551 6.65 -12.27 -17.09
C LEU A 551 6.08 -13.19 -16.01
N ARG A 552 5.46 -12.56 -15.00
CA ARG A 552 4.74 -13.26 -13.94
C ARG A 552 3.37 -13.71 -14.45
N GLN A 553 2.80 -14.71 -13.79
CA GLN A 553 1.39 -15.07 -13.95
C GLN A 553 0.63 -14.63 -12.70
N ASN A 554 -0.32 -13.71 -12.86
CA ASN A 554 -1.12 -13.20 -11.75
C ASN A 554 -2.52 -13.80 -11.77
N GLY A 555 -2.81 -14.69 -10.82
CA GLY A 555 -4.11 -15.33 -10.68
C GLY A 555 -4.45 -16.32 -11.81
N VAL A 556 -5.68 -16.85 -11.76
CA VAL A 556 -6.19 -17.81 -12.75
C VAL A 556 -7.05 -17.09 -13.77
N VAL A 557 -6.79 -17.31 -15.05
CA VAL A 557 -7.60 -16.79 -16.15
C VAL A 557 -8.64 -17.83 -16.56
N ARG A 558 -9.92 -17.42 -16.59
CA ARG A 558 -11.08 -18.21 -17.03
C ARG A 558 -11.99 -17.35 -17.87
N ASN A 559 -13.00 -17.92 -18.52
CA ASN A 559 -13.96 -17.14 -19.33
C ASN A 559 -14.48 -15.86 -18.66
N ASN A 560 -14.84 -15.96 -17.38
CA ASN A 560 -15.37 -14.86 -16.58
C ASN A 560 -14.38 -14.28 -15.54
N GLN A 561 -13.10 -14.62 -15.60
CA GLN A 561 -12.12 -14.19 -14.58
C GLN A 561 -10.78 -13.83 -15.22
N TRP A 562 -10.22 -12.68 -14.86
CA TRP A 562 -8.90 -12.22 -15.29
C TRP A 562 -8.33 -11.23 -14.28
N SER A 563 -7.01 -11.04 -14.34
CA SER A 563 -6.29 -10.02 -13.59
C SER A 563 -6.01 -8.81 -14.47
N GLN A 564 -6.01 -7.60 -13.89
CA GLN A 564 -5.60 -6.39 -14.60
C GLN A 564 -4.11 -6.13 -14.39
N ALA A 565 -3.32 -7.08 -14.86
CA ALA A 565 -1.87 -7.06 -14.85
C ALA A 565 -1.37 -7.32 -16.28
N VAL A 566 -0.31 -6.62 -16.68
CA VAL A 566 0.37 -6.81 -17.97
C VAL A 566 1.34 -7.99 -17.83
N ASP A 567 0.75 -9.16 -17.62
CA ASP A 567 1.39 -10.41 -17.19
C ASP A 567 1.46 -11.41 -18.36
N THR A 568 1.79 -12.69 -18.11
CA THR A 568 1.85 -13.73 -19.17
C THR A 568 0.53 -13.92 -19.93
N ASN A 569 -0.60 -13.45 -19.39
CA ASN A 569 -1.91 -13.55 -20.00
C ASN A 569 -2.40 -12.24 -20.62
N CYS A 570 -1.58 -11.19 -20.66
CA CYS A 570 -1.90 -9.93 -21.32
C CYS A 570 -1.27 -9.88 -22.71
N GLN A 571 -1.98 -9.27 -23.66
CA GLN A 571 -1.40 -8.92 -24.96
C GLN A 571 -1.74 -7.47 -25.31
N ILE A 572 -0.79 -6.77 -25.95
CA ILE A 572 -0.96 -5.42 -26.46
C ILE A 572 -0.66 -5.43 -27.96
N PHE A 573 -1.48 -4.78 -28.77
CA PHE A 573 -1.35 -4.71 -30.22
C PHE A 573 -1.44 -3.25 -30.70
N VAL A 574 -0.77 -2.96 -31.82
CA VAL A 574 -1.08 -1.84 -32.69
C VAL A 574 -1.83 -2.36 -33.91
N CYS A 575 -2.98 -1.76 -34.22
CA CYS A 575 -3.84 -2.18 -35.30
C CYS A 575 -4.26 -1.02 -36.21
N THR A 576 -4.46 -1.30 -37.50
CA THR A 576 -5.12 -0.38 -38.45
C THR A 576 -6.22 -1.11 -39.19
N GLY A 577 -7.26 -0.38 -39.58
CA GLY A 577 -8.32 -0.93 -40.41
C GLY A 577 -9.43 0.09 -40.63
N LYS A 578 -10.40 -0.30 -41.45
CA LYS A 578 -11.53 0.57 -41.77
C LYS A 578 -12.44 0.75 -40.55
N ALA A 579 -12.84 1.99 -40.31
CA ALA A 579 -13.91 2.28 -39.36
C ALA A 579 -15.25 1.74 -39.87
N GLU A 580 -16.09 1.24 -38.96
CA GLU A 580 -17.41 0.70 -39.30
C GLU A 580 -18.46 1.22 -38.32
N PHE A 581 -19.62 1.62 -38.85
CA PHE A 581 -20.76 2.09 -38.06
C PHE A 581 -20.41 3.22 -37.06
N GLY A 582 -19.51 4.13 -37.46
CA GLY A 582 -19.03 5.24 -36.62
C GLY A 582 -18.08 4.81 -35.49
N LYS A 583 -17.45 3.64 -35.61
CA LYS A 583 -16.48 3.11 -34.64
C LYS A 583 -15.13 2.81 -35.31
N PRO A 584 -14.01 3.10 -34.65
CA PRO A 584 -12.70 2.61 -35.06
C PRO A 584 -12.67 1.08 -35.16
N CYS A 585 -11.87 0.54 -36.08
CA CYS A 585 -11.86 -0.88 -36.48
C CYS A 585 -11.86 -1.87 -35.29
N ALA A 586 -10.93 -1.73 -34.34
CA ALA A 586 -10.82 -2.62 -33.18
C ALA A 586 -12.04 -2.56 -32.26
N LEU A 587 -12.71 -1.41 -32.19
CA LEU A 587 -13.95 -1.21 -31.44
C LEU A 587 -15.17 -1.75 -32.19
N ALA A 588 -15.18 -1.64 -33.51
CA ALA A 588 -16.19 -2.28 -34.35
C ALA A 588 -16.16 -3.81 -34.17
N GLN A 589 -14.96 -4.41 -34.24
CA GLN A 589 -14.75 -5.85 -34.01
C GLN A 589 -15.21 -6.27 -32.61
N LEU A 590 -14.89 -5.49 -31.57
CA LEU A 590 -15.32 -5.79 -30.20
C LEU A 590 -16.85 -5.79 -30.05
N HIS A 591 -17.53 -4.96 -30.85
CA HIS A 591 -18.99 -4.81 -30.82
C HIS A 591 -19.72 -5.67 -31.87
N HIS A 592 -19.00 -6.52 -32.59
CA HIS A 592 -19.54 -7.32 -33.68
C HIS A 592 -20.53 -8.40 -33.19
N GLU A 593 -21.51 -8.76 -34.02
CA GLU A 593 -22.65 -9.64 -33.67
C GLU A 593 -22.27 -11.08 -33.29
N ASN A 594 -21.07 -11.53 -33.67
CA ASN A 594 -20.54 -12.85 -33.35
C ASN A 594 -19.92 -12.93 -31.93
N LEU A 595 -19.60 -11.79 -31.32
CA LEU A 595 -19.07 -11.70 -29.95
C LEU A 595 -20.16 -11.36 -28.92
N LYS A 596 -21.41 -11.19 -29.37
CA LYS A 596 -22.56 -10.99 -28.48
C LYS A 596 -23.05 -12.33 -27.91
N LYS A 597 -23.45 -12.31 -26.64
CA LYS A 597 -24.11 -13.44 -25.99
C LYS A 597 -25.60 -13.41 -26.24
N THR A 598 -26.18 -14.54 -26.59
CA THR A 598 -27.64 -14.72 -26.63
C THR A 598 -28.14 -14.95 -25.21
N ILE A 599 -29.11 -14.14 -24.78
CA ILE A 599 -29.82 -14.30 -23.52
C ILE A 599 -31.32 -14.41 -23.77
N THR A 600 -32.03 -15.06 -22.85
CA THR A 600 -33.49 -15.06 -22.84
C THR A 600 -33.96 -13.95 -21.92
N ASN A 601 -34.72 -12.99 -22.46
CA ASN A 601 -35.25 -11.88 -21.68
C ASN A 601 -36.49 -12.30 -20.86
N LYS A 602 -37.00 -11.38 -20.03
CA LYS A 602 -38.18 -11.63 -19.16
C LYS A 602 -39.46 -12.01 -19.92
N GLN A 603 -39.50 -11.80 -21.24
CA GLN A 603 -40.62 -12.12 -22.12
C GLN A 603 -40.38 -13.43 -22.90
N ASN A 604 -39.42 -14.25 -22.47
CA ASN A 604 -39.00 -15.50 -23.14
C ASN A 604 -38.50 -15.31 -24.59
N LYS A 605 -38.08 -14.10 -24.98
CA LYS A 605 -37.48 -13.85 -26.29
C LYS A 605 -35.96 -13.93 -26.20
N GLN A 606 -35.34 -14.57 -27.20
CA GLN A 606 -33.90 -14.56 -27.34
C GLN A 606 -33.44 -13.19 -27.87
N GLU A 607 -32.52 -12.56 -27.16
CA GLU A 607 -31.89 -11.30 -27.55
C GLU A 607 -30.37 -11.40 -27.45
N LYS A 608 -29.66 -10.78 -28.40
CA LYS A 608 -28.20 -10.70 -28.37
C LYS A 608 -27.75 -9.45 -27.60
N ILE A 609 -26.99 -9.66 -26.54
CA ILE A 609 -26.40 -8.57 -25.73
C ILE A 609 -24.87 -8.58 -25.83
N TYR A 610 -24.26 -7.43 -25.52
CA TYR A 610 -22.81 -7.38 -25.37
C TYR A 610 -22.35 -8.31 -24.26
N ASP A 611 -21.27 -9.06 -24.50
CA ASP A 611 -20.71 -9.95 -23.50
C ASP A 611 -20.07 -9.15 -22.35
N PRO A 612 -20.55 -9.28 -21.09
CA PRO A 612 -19.95 -8.62 -19.93
C PRO A 612 -18.48 -9.00 -19.69
N ASP A 613 -18.04 -10.16 -20.17
CA ASP A 613 -16.65 -10.64 -20.07
C ASP A 613 -15.72 -10.05 -21.14
N LEU A 614 -16.26 -9.27 -22.08
CA LEU A 614 -15.52 -8.49 -23.08
C LEU A 614 -15.74 -6.98 -22.90
N CYS A 615 -16.99 -6.55 -22.77
CA CYS A 615 -17.38 -5.15 -22.74
C CYS A 615 -17.50 -4.58 -21.31
N GLY A 616 -17.42 -5.42 -20.28
CA GLY A 616 -17.70 -5.04 -18.91
C GLY A 616 -19.20 -4.87 -18.64
N THR A 617 -19.57 -4.64 -17.39
CA THR A 617 -20.95 -4.36 -16.97
C THR A 617 -20.97 -3.39 -15.79
N THR A 618 -22.00 -2.55 -15.75
CA THR A 618 -22.26 -1.58 -14.67
C THR A 618 -23.48 -1.96 -13.85
N SER A 619 -23.91 -3.23 -13.91
CA SER A 619 -25.12 -3.68 -13.20
C SER A 619 -24.96 -3.62 -11.68
N ARG A 620 -26.00 -3.18 -10.96
CA ARG A 620 -25.97 -2.92 -9.49
C ARG A 620 -25.55 -4.12 -8.63
N LYS A 621 -25.66 -5.36 -9.13
CA LYS A 621 -25.27 -6.59 -8.42
C LYS A 621 -23.89 -7.11 -8.80
N ASN A 622 -23.31 -6.65 -9.91
CA ASN A 622 -22.03 -7.11 -10.43
C ASN A 622 -21.44 -6.02 -11.34
N VAL A 623 -20.56 -5.19 -10.78
CA VAL A 623 -19.83 -4.17 -11.54
C VAL A 623 -18.50 -4.77 -11.97
N LYS A 624 -18.29 -4.85 -13.28
CA LYS A 624 -17.13 -5.50 -13.88
C LYS A 624 -16.52 -4.58 -14.93
N PRO A 625 -15.26 -4.16 -14.79
CA PRO A 625 -14.60 -3.41 -15.84
C PRO A 625 -14.43 -4.27 -17.10
N SER A 626 -14.26 -3.66 -18.27
CA SER A 626 -13.89 -4.42 -19.48
C SER A 626 -12.43 -4.88 -19.41
N PRO A 627 -12.09 -6.13 -19.77
CA PRO A 627 -10.69 -6.57 -19.88
C PRO A 627 -9.94 -5.96 -21.07
N ILE A 628 -10.62 -5.22 -21.94
CA ILE A 628 -10.07 -4.68 -23.17
C ILE A 628 -9.98 -3.16 -23.01
N TRP A 629 -8.84 -2.58 -23.35
CA TRP A 629 -8.66 -1.14 -23.55
C TRP A 629 -8.33 -0.89 -25.01
N ILE A 630 -8.90 0.17 -25.56
CA ILE A 630 -8.65 0.61 -26.92
C ILE A 630 -8.36 2.11 -26.84
N SER A 631 -7.20 2.51 -27.35
CA SER A 631 -6.89 3.90 -27.67
C SER A 631 -6.94 4.11 -29.18
N ASN A 632 -7.40 5.28 -29.61
CA ASN A 632 -7.29 5.72 -31.00
C ASN A 632 -6.21 6.79 -31.09
N ILE A 633 -5.33 6.65 -32.06
CA ILE A 633 -4.24 7.59 -32.34
C ILE A 633 -4.49 8.08 -33.75
N GLU A 634 -4.87 9.35 -33.87
CA GLU A 634 -5.06 10.05 -35.13
C GLU A 634 -3.80 10.85 -35.42
N LEU A 635 -3.23 10.68 -36.61
CA LEU A 635 -2.09 11.47 -37.08
C LEU A 635 -2.55 12.62 -37.96
N ASP A 636 -1.78 13.70 -38.00
CA ASP A 636 -2.01 14.85 -38.90
C ASP A 636 -2.11 14.45 -40.37
N SER A 637 -1.47 13.33 -40.76
CA SER A 637 -1.58 12.74 -42.10
C SER A 637 -2.96 12.15 -42.41
N GLY A 638 -3.91 12.18 -41.47
CA GLY A 638 -5.23 11.54 -41.57
C GLY A 638 -5.20 10.01 -41.46
N LYS A 639 -4.12 9.44 -40.90
CA LYS A 639 -3.98 7.99 -40.67
C LYS A 639 -4.28 7.67 -39.21
N ASP A 640 -5.03 6.59 -38.99
CA ASP A 640 -5.44 6.17 -37.66
C ASP A 640 -4.86 4.82 -37.25
N TYR A 641 -4.21 4.78 -36.09
CA TYR A 641 -3.77 3.56 -35.42
C TYR A 641 -4.56 3.34 -34.15
N GLN A 642 -4.71 2.08 -33.76
CA GLN A 642 -5.34 1.71 -32.51
C GLN A 642 -4.41 0.89 -31.65
N ILE A 643 -4.23 1.31 -30.39
CA ILE A 643 -3.53 0.51 -29.40
C ILE A 643 -4.56 -0.28 -28.61
N VAL A 644 -4.47 -1.61 -28.66
CA VAL A 644 -5.43 -2.52 -28.04
C VAL A 644 -4.73 -3.33 -26.96
N THR A 645 -5.12 -3.13 -25.70
CA THR A 645 -4.65 -3.94 -24.56
C THR A 645 -5.73 -4.94 -24.16
N VAL A 646 -5.39 -6.23 -24.09
CA VAL A 646 -6.31 -7.31 -23.73
C VAL A 646 -5.76 -8.07 -22.52
N PHE A 647 -6.40 -7.91 -21.37
CA PHE A 647 -6.10 -8.68 -20.16
C PHE A 647 -6.75 -10.06 -20.21
N GLY A 648 -6.05 -11.13 -19.82
CA GLY A 648 -6.59 -12.50 -19.89
C GLY A 648 -6.84 -12.97 -21.32
N ALA A 649 -6.00 -12.52 -22.25
CA ALA A 649 -6.01 -12.78 -23.69
C ALA A 649 -5.94 -14.27 -24.06
N THR A 650 -5.46 -15.13 -23.15
CA THR A 650 -5.23 -16.55 -23.38
C THR A 650 -6.49 -17.42 -23.32
N GLN A 651 -7.65 -16.85 -22.97
CA GLN A 651 -8.90 -17.60 -22.80
C GLN A 651 -10.08 -16.91 -23.50
N ALA A 652 -10.99 -17.73 -24.05
CA ALA A 652 -12.24 -17.24 -24.62
C ALA A 652 -13.10 -16.60 -23.49
N PRO A 653 -13.86 -15.52 -23.76
CA PRO A 653 -14.14 -14.95 -25.08
C PRO A 653 -13.05 -14.00 -25.62
N ARG A 654 -12.01 -13.68 -24.84
CA ARG A 654 -11.00 -12.67 -25.18
C ARG A 654 -10.02 -13.12 -26.24
N SER A 655 -9.62 -14.39 -26.23
CA SER A 655 -8.85 -14.98 -27.32
C SER A 655 -9.62 -14.91 -28.65
N THR A 656 -10.92 -15.20 -28.62
CA THR A 656 -11.81 -15.10 -29.80
C THR A 656 -11.89 -13.67 -30.36
N TYR A 657 -11.96 -12.66 -29.48
CA TYR A 657 -11.88 -11.27 -29.90
C TYR A 657 -10.55 -10.97 -30.61
N LEU A 658 -9.43 -11.42 -30.05
CA LEU A 658 -8.10 -11.22 -30.64
C LEU A 658 -7.95 -11.92 -31.99
N ASP A 659 -8.49 -13.13 -32.14
CA ASP A 659 -8.46 -13.87 -33.40
C ASP A 659 -9.26 -13.13 -34.49
N ASN A 660 -10.44 -12.60 -34.13
CA ASN A 660 -11.24 -11.78 -35.04
C ASN A 660 -10.51 -10.48 -35.40
N LEU A 661 -9.90 -9.83 -34.41
CA LEU A 661 -9.15 -8.59 -34.62
C LEU A 661 -8.00 -8.81 -35.61
N LYS A 662 -7.20 -9.88 -35.44
CA LYS A 662 -6.09 -10.20 -36.35
C LYS A 662 -6.53 -10.52 -37.77
N LYS A 663 -7.70 -11.14 -37.95
CA LYS A 663 -8.23 -11.51 -39.27
C LYS A 663 -8.85 -10.33 -40.02
N ASN A 664 -9.47 -9.41 -39.29
CA ASN A 664 -10.34 -8.38 -39.87
C ASN A 664 -9.70 -6.98 -39.90
N THR A 665 -8.40 -6.88 -39.62
CA THR A 665 -7.63 -5.62 -39.67
C THR A 665 -6.66 -5.65 -40.85
N GLN A 666 -6.27 -4.48 -41.33
CA GLN A 666 -5.26 -4.35 -42.39
C GLN A 666 -3.86 -4.68 -41.87
N ALA A 667 -3.54 -4.18 -40.67
CA ALA A 667 -2.36 -4.56 -39.91
C ALA A 667 -2.73 -4.76 -38.44
N CYS A 668 -2.15 -5.78 -37.81
CA CYS A 668 -2.30 -6.06 -36.38
C CYS A 668 -0.99 -6.64 -35.85
N LEU A 669 -0.16 -5.79 -35.27
CA LEU A 669 1.20 -6.12 -34.83
C LEU A 669 1.27 -6.17 -33.31
N GLN A 670 1.78 -7.28 -32.78
CA GLN A 670 1.87 -7.48 -31.33
C GLN A 670 2.97 -6.61 -30.72
N ILE A 671 2.63 -5.69 -29.85
CA ILE A 671 3.57 -4.91 -29.04
C ILE A 671 4.10 -5.76 -27.88
N PHE A 672 3.18 -6.41 -27.14
CA PHE A 672 3.46 -7.17 -25.92
C PHE A 672 2.68 -8.50 -25.91
N PRO A 673 3.24 -9.62 -25.38
CA PRO A 673 4.62 -9.76 -24.89
C PRO A 673 5.63 -9.54 -26.01
N PHE A 674 6.87 -9.20 -25.65
CA PHE A 674 7.96 -9.10 -26.62
C PHE A 674 8.14 -10.48 -27.25
N ASN A 675 7.84 -10.62 -28.56
CA ASN A 675 7.87 -11.92 -29.24
C ASN A 675 9.21 -12.64 -29.01
N LYS A 676 9.17 -13.92 -28.61
CA LYS A 676 10.36 -14.79 -28.51
C LYS A 676 11.14 -14.96 -29.84
N LYS A 677 10.62 -14.47 -30.97
CA LYS A 677 11.22 -14.62 -32.31
C LYS A 677 11.44 -13.32 -33.12
N ILE A 678 11.16 -12.15 -32.53
CA ILE A 678 11.78 -10.91 -32.99
C ILE A 678 12.24 -10.21 -31.73
N ALA A 679 13.26 -10.80 -31.11
CA ALA A 679 14.35 -9.99 -30.67
C ALA A 679 14.86 -9.27 -31.93
N LEU A 680 14.43 -8.02 -32.15
CA LEU A 680 15.47 -7.00 -32.29
C LEU A 680 16.34 -7.29 -31.09
N ASN A 681 17.50 -7.92 -31.30
CA ASN A 681 18.45 -8.22 -30.25
C ASN A 681 18.33 -7.09 -29.20
N PRO A 682 17.71 -7.29 -28.01
CA PRO A 682 18.53 -6.89 -26.89
C PRO A 682 19.75 -7.75 -27.13
N MET A 683 20.93 -7.16 -27.30
CA MET A 683 22.15 -7.94 -27.16
C MET A 683 21.85 -8.96 -26.06
N SER A 684 21.69 -10.25 -26.41
CA SER A 684 21.64 -11.28 -25.40
C SER A 684 22.94 -11.01 -24.70
N LYS A 685 22.89 -10.40 -23.50
CA LYS A 685 24.08 -9.92 -22.83
C LYS A 685 24.99 -11.12 -22.85
N LYS A 686 26.01 -11.05 -23.69
CA LYS A 686 26.93 -12.14 -23.95
C LYS A 686 27.28 -12.65 -22.56
N ILE A 687 27.03 -13.92 -22.28
CA ILE A 687 27.45 -14.44 -20.98
C ILE A 687 28.97 -14.35 -21.04
N HIS A 688 29.51 -13.43 -20.28
CA HIS A 688 30.92 -13.13 -20.32
C HIS A 688 31.59 -14.19 -19.43
N HIS A 689 32.41 -15.06 -20.02
CA HIS A 689 33.07 -16.12 -19.27
C HIS A 689 34.39 -15.58 -18.69
N ILE A 690 34.64 -15.84 -17.40
CA ILE A 690 35.92 -15.50 -16.75
C ILE A 690 36.52 -16.81 -16.26
N PHE A 691 37.75 -17.08 -16.69
CA PHE A 691 38.51 -18.26 -16.28
C PHE A 691 39.45 -17.93 -15.14
N ILE A 692 39.47 -18.77 -14.11
CA ILE A 692 40.31 -18.58 -12.93
C ILE A 692 40.99 -19.91 -12.59
N SER A 693 42.33 -19.88 -12.46
CA SER A 693 43.13 -21.05 -12.09
C SER A 693 44.31 -20.66 -11.21
N LEU A 694 44.65 -21.53 -10.26
CA LEU A 694 46.00 -21.55 -9.69
C LEU A 694 46.94 -22.21 -10.70
N VAL A 695 48.22 -21.85 -10.69
CA VAL A 695 49.23 -22.40 -11.60
C VAL A 695 50.07 -23.45 -10.87
N GLY A 696 50.24 -24.60 -11.50
CA GLY A 696 50.95 -25.75 -10.95
C GLY A 696 52.22 -26.09 -11.72
N SER A 697 52.86 -27.18 -11.29
CA SER A 697 54.14 -27.64 -11.87
C SER A 697 53.99 -28.27 -13.26
N HIS A 698 52.75 -28.56 -13.70
CA HIS A 698 52.45 -29.23 -14.96
C HIS A 698 51.79 -28.30 -15.99
N ASP A 699 51.77 -26.98 -15.73
CA ASP A 699 51.27 -25.98 -16.67
C ASP A 699 52.44 -25.15 -17.23
N PRO A 700 52.43 -24.78 -18.53
CA PRO A 700 51.42 -25.14 -19.54
C PRO A 700 51.53 -26.58 -20.06
N ILE A 701 52.65 -27.24 -19.82
CA ILE A 701 52.98 -28.60 -20.29
C ILE A 701 53.50 -29.39 -19.07
N PRO A 702 53.14 -30.69 -18.92
CA PRO A 702 53.71 -31.55 -17.89
C PRO A 702 55.24 -31.65 -18.04
N ASP A 703 55.98 -31.65 -16.92
CA ASP A 703 57.41 -32.02 -16.92
C ASP A 703 57.54 -33.50 -17.37
N SER A 704 57.56 -33.79 -18.68
CA SER A 704 57.81 -35.13 -19.20
C SER A 704 59.31 -35.42 -19.14
N LYS A 705 59.67 -36.62 -18.65
CA LYS A 705 61.05 -37.12 -18.69
C LYS A 705 61.55 -37.08 -20.15
N PRO A 706 62.82 -36.73 -20.38
CA PRO A 706 63.39 -36.62 -21.72
C PRO A 706 63.71 -38.01 -22.27
N ASP A 707 62.69 -38.75 -22.72
CA ASP A 707 62.93 -39.89 -23.61
C ASP A 707 61.79 -40.10 -24.62
N GLN A 708 62.05 -39.59 -25.82
CA GLN A 708 61.72 -40.12 -27.15
C GLN A 708 60.25 -40.33 -27.60
N THR A 709 59.91 -39.52 -28.63
CA THR A 709 59.31 -39.95 -29.92
C THR A 709 57.81 -40.26 -30.04
N LYS A 710 56.94 -39.54 -29.32
CA LYS A 710 55.54 -39.38 -29.77
C LYS A 710 55.05 -37.95 -29.54
N GLU A 711 55.16 -37.12 -30.57
CA GLU A 711 54.29 -35.95 -30.73
C GLU A 711 52.85 -36.45 -30.86
N THR A 712 52.16 -36.58 -29.73
CA THR A 712 50.71 -36.69 -29.71
C THR A 712 50.17 -35.53 -28.91
N GLN A 713 49.03 -35.02 -29.34
CA GLN A 713 48.23 -33.91 -28.80
C GLN A 713 47.89 -33.98 -27.28
N ASN A 714 48.45 -34.95 -26.55
CA ASN A 714 48.11 -35.37 -25.20
C ASN A 714 49.00 -34.81 -24.08
N ASP A 715 50.07 -34.06 -24.37
CA ASP A 715 50.98 -33.52 -23.35
C ASP A 715 50.64 -32.09 -22.90
N LYS A 716 49.35 -31.73 -22.84
CA LYS A 716 48.92 -30.40 -22.41
C LYS A 716 48.59 -30.36 -20.91
N GLY A 717 49.04 -29.30 -20.24
CA GLY A 717 48.72 -28.99 -18.85
C GLY A 717 47.24 -28.67 -18.66
N SER A 718 46.78 -28.74 -17.42
CA SER A 718 45.35 -28.65 -17.08
C SER A 718 44.70 -27.33 -17.50
N ILE A 719 45.43 -26.22 -17.44
CA ILE A 719 44.92 -24.89 -17.83
C ILE A 719 44.62 -24.85 -19.33
N ILE A 720 45.57 -25.30 -20.15
CA ILE A 720 45.46 -25.27 -21.62
C ILE A 720 44.35 -26.22 -22.08
N SER A 721 44.36 -27.46 -21.59
CA SER A 721 43.35 -28.47 -21.94
C SER A 721 41.93 -27.98 -21.63
N LEU A 722 41.73 -27.31 -20.50
CA LEU A 722 40.42 -26.79 -20.11
C LEU A 722 39.98 -25.57 -20.93
N ILE A 723 40.88 -24.64 -21.24
CA ILE A 723 40.56 -23.47 -22.07
C ILE A 723 40.17 -23.92 -23.49
N GLU A 724 40.90 -24.86 -24.09
CA GLU A 724 40.54 -25.43 -25.40
C GLU A 724 39.15 -26.09 -25.35
N HIS A 725 38.86 -26.84 -24.30
CA HIS A 725 37.53 -27.44 -24.12
C HIS A 725 36.42 -26.40 -24.00
N LEU A 726 36.63 -25.31 -23.26
CA LEU A 726 35.66 -24.22 -23.14
C LEU A 726 35.43 -23.51 -24.48
N ILE A 727 36.48 -23.33 -25.29
CA ILE A 727 36.37 -22.79 -26.65
C ILE A 727 35.55 -23.72 -27.55
N ILE A 728 35.80 -25.04 -27.50
CA ILE A 728 35.02 -26.05 -28.25
C ILE A 728 33.53 -26.01 -27.86
N LEU A 729 33.22 -25.77 -26.58
CA LEU A 729 31.86 -25.58 -26.09
C LEU A 729 31.25 -24.21 -26.42
N ASN A 730 31.93 -23.39 -27.22
CA ASN A 730 31.54 -22.01 -27.55
C ASN A 730 31.38 -21.10 -26.31
N ASN A 731 32.14 -21.39 -25.26
CA ASN A 731 32.16 -20.68 -23.97
C ASN A 731 33.54 -20.05 -23.71
N LYS A 732 34.18 -19.50 -24.75
CA LYS A 732 35.52 -18.90 -24.66
C LYS A 732 35.57 -17.84 -23.54
N PRO A 733 36.43 -18.02 -22.53
CA PRO A 733 36.68 -16.99 -21.52
C PRO A 733 37.18 -15.69 -22.15
N GLU A 734 36.63 -14.56 -21.73
CA GLU A 734 37.06 -13.23 -22.16
C GLU A 734 38.26 -12.73 -21.36
N GLN A 735 38.36 -13.19 -20.11
CA GLN A 735 39.46 -12.91 -19.20
C GLN A 735 39.96 -14.22 -18.56
N VAL A 736 41.27 -14.30 -18.38
CA VAL A 736 41.98 -15.44 -17.79
C VAL A 736 42.82 -14.93 -16.62
N HIS A 737 42.51 -15.38 -15.41
CA HIS A 737 43.22 -14.99 -14.18
C HIS A 737 44.02 -16.19 -13.66
N LEU A 738 45.34 -16.02 -13.60
CA LEU A 738 46.27 -17.06 -13.19
C LEU A 738 46.94 -16.68 -11.87
N LEU A 739 46.62 -17.39 -10.78
CA LEU A 739 47.26 -17.20 -9.48
C LEU A 739 48.52 -18.07 -9.38
N HIS A 740 49.64 -17.51 -8.97
CA HIS A 740 50.89 -18.27 -8.83
C HIS A 740 51.66 -17.91 -7.56
N THR A 741 52.43 -18.87 -7.03
CA THR A 741 53.38 -18.59 -5.95
C THR A 741 54.54 -17.75 -6.46
N THR A 742 55.21 -17.02 -5.58
CA THR A 742 56.32 -16.13 -5.92
C THR A 742 57.62 -16.87 -6.23
N ASP A 743 57.65 -18.20 -6.15
CA ASP A 743 58.81 -18.98 -6.58
C ASP A 743 59.10 -18.77 -8.07
N GLU A 744 60.38 -18.75 -8.42
CA GLU A 744 60.83 -18.51 -9.79
C GLU A 744 60.25 -19.55 -10.77
N LYS A 745 60.18 -20.82 -10.36
CA LYS A 745 59.59 -21.91 -11.16
C LYS A 745 58.12 -21.65 -11.49
N PHE A 746 57.28 -21.35 -10.50
CA PHE A 746 55.83 -21.19 -10.72
C PHE A 746 55.48 -19.86 -11.38
N THR A 747 56.27 -18.82 -11.12
CA THR A 747 56.20 -17.54 -11.86
C THR A 747 56.53 -17.75 -13.34
N LYS A 748 57.56 -18.54 -13.65
CA LYS A 748 57.89 -18.93 -15.02
C LYS A 748 56.75 -19.73 -15.66
N ASN A 749 56.23 -20.75 -14.98
CA ASN A 749 55.09 -21.55 -15.49
C ASN A 749 53.86 -20.69 -15.80
N ALA A 750 53.55 -19.69 -14.97
CA ALA A 750 52.43 -18.77 -15.20
C ALA A 750 52.65 -17.91 -16.46
N ARG A 751 53.89 -17.41 -16.66
CA ARG A 751 54.28 -16.66 -17.86
C ARG A 751 54.27 -17.52 -19.11
N ASP A 752 54.83 -18.73 -19.04
CA ASP A 752 54.86 -19.67 -20.15
C ASP A 752 53.42 -20.10 -20.53
N THR A 753 52.53 -20.24 -19.54
CA THR A 753 51.10 -20.50 -19.79
C THR A 753 50.41 -19.33 -20.47
N ALA A 754 50.66 -18.09 -20.04
CA ALA A 754 50.12 -16.91 -20.71
C ALA A 754 50.65 -16.79 -22.15
N TYR A 755 51.95 -17.02 -22.36
CA TYR A 755 52.59 -17.02 -23.67
C TYR A 755 51.96 -18.06 -24.60
N TRP A 756 51.74 -19.28 -24.11
CA TRP A 756 51.11 -20.35 -24.89
C TRP A 756 49.69 -20.00 -25.34
N LEU A 757 48.89 -19.35 -24.48
CA LEU A 757 47.54 -18.90 -24.84
C LEU A 757 47.53 -17.81 -25.91
N ILE A 758 48.56 -16.97 -25.95
CA ILE A 758 48.68 -15.84 -26.89
C ILE A 758 49.24 -16.32 -28.23
N GLU A 759 50.42 -16.95 -28.22
CA GLU A 759 51.19 -17.21 -29.44
C GLU A 759 50.81 -18.52 -30.13
N GLU A 760 50.39 -19.51 -29.34
CA GLU A 760 50.31 -20.89 -29.82
C GLU A 760 48.84 -21.31 -29.99
N LEU A 761 47.99 -20.94 -29.04
CA LEU A 761 46.54 -21.04 -29.21
C LEU A 761 45.99 -19.93 -30.11
N LYS A 762 46.62 -18.75 -30.18
CA LYS A 762 46.22 -17.58 -31.02
C LYS A 762 44.80 -17.08 -30.79
N GLU A 763 44.26 -17.34 -29.60
CA GLU A 763 42.90 -16.99 -29.22
C GLU A 763 42.85 -15.84 -28.20
N TYR A 764 43.99 -15.41 -27.64
CA TYR A 764 44.02 -14.41 -26.57
C TYR A 764 45.01 -13.28 -26.84
N GLU A 765 44.63 -12.06 -26.47
CA GLU A 765 45.52 -10.90 -26.40
C GLU A 765 46.15 -10.79 -25.00
N ALA A 766 47.32 -10.17 -24.90
CA ALA A 766 48.02 -9.97 -23.62
C ALA A 766 47.16 -9.21 -22.57
N SER A 767 46.26 -8.32 -23.01
CA SER A 767 45.35 -7.58 -22.14
C SER A 767 44.24 -8.43 -21.51
N GLN A 768 44.02 -9.66 -22.00
CA GLN A 768 42.97 -10.56 -21.53
C GLN A 768 43.46 -11.55 -20.47
N ILE A 769 44.77 -11.61 -20.23
CA ILE A 769 45.39 -12.54 -19.28
C ILE A 769 46.02 -11.73 -18.15
N THR A 770 45.68 -12.04 -16.91
CA THR A 770 46.27 -11.37 -15.73
C THR A 770 46.93 -12.40 -14.82
N LEU A 771 48.19 -12.15 -14.49
CA LEU A 771 48.96 -12.95 -13.55
C LEU A 771 48.86 -12.32 -12.16
N HIS A 772 48.46 -13.12 -11.17
CA HIS A 772 48.26 -12.70 -9.79
C HIS A 772 49.27 -13.41 -8.90
N PRO A 773 50.35 -12.73 -8.47
CA PRO A 773 51.20 -13.29 -7.43
C PRO A 773 50.40 -13.37 -6.14
N VAL A 774 50.36 -14.53 -5.52
CA VAL A 774 49.75 -14.71 -4.19
C VAL A 774 50.63 -14.10 -3.09
N SER A 775 50.08 -13.92 -1.89
CA SER A 775 50.88 -13.44 -0.75
C SER A 775 52.14 -14.28 -0.51
N LYS A 776 53.16 -13.62 0.07
CA LYS A 776 54.39 -14.28 0.47
C LYS A 776 54.12 -15.41 1.46
N GLU A 777 53.20 -15.21 2.40
CA GLU A 777 52.82 -16.22 3.39
C GLU A 777 52.24 -17.49 2.75
N PHE A 778 51.46 -17.35 1.67
CA PHE A 778 50.96 -18.52 0.95
C PHE A 778 52.04 -19.12 0.02
N SER A 779 52.91 -18.30 -0.54
CA SER A 779 54.03 -18.78 -1.37
C SER A 779 55.05 -19.58 -0.55
N ASP A 780 55.35 -19.16 0.68
CA ASP A 780 56.26 -19.83 1.59
C ASP A 780 55.68 -21.17 2.10
N ASP A 781 54.35 -21.32 2.12
CA ASP A 781 53.66 -22.56 2.54
C ASP A 781 52.41 -22.86 1.68
N PRO A 782 52.59 -23.36 0.44
CA PRO A 782 51.53 -23.52 -0.56
C PRO A 782 50.58 -24.70 -0.29
N ILE A 783 50.77 -25.41 0.82
CA ILE A 783 49.87 -26.49 1.28
C ILE A 783 48.87 -26.00 2.35
N ARG A 784 48.97 -24.75 2.82
CA ARG A 784 48.00 -24.17 3.77
C ARG A 784 46.69 -23.79 3.10
N GLN A 785 45.69 -24.65 3.25
CA GLN A 785 44.36 -24.48 2.66
C GLN A 785 43.68 -23.15 3.05
N ALA A 786 43.83 -22.68 4.30
CA ALA A 786 43.23 -21.42 4.74
C ALA A 786 43.75 -20.20 3.96
N LEU A 787 45.06 -20.17 3.69
CA LEU A 787 45.69 -19.12 2.90
C LEU A 787 45.27 -19.22 1.43
N ALA A 788 45.23 -20.44 0.87
CA ALA A 788 44.73 -20.68 -0.49
C ALA A 788 43.28 -20.15 -0.68
N ILE A 789 42.41 -20.39 0.31
CA ILE A 789 41.04 -19.86 0.32
C ILE A 789 41.02 -18.33 0.40
N GLN A 790 41.88 -17.73 1.24
CA GLN A 790 41.96 -16.27 1.40
C GLN A 790 42.40 -15.58 0.11
N GLU A 791 43.41 -16.10 -0.57
CA GLU A 791 43.90 -15.58 -1.86
C GLU A 791 42.82 -15.67 -2.95
N ALA A 792 42.15 -16.82 -3.05
CA ALA A 792 41.05 -17.01 -3.98
C ALA A 792 39.88 -16.04 -3.71
N ARG A 793 39.50 -15.83 -2.44
CA ARG A 793 38.47 -14.87 -2.06
C ARG A 793 38.86 -13.44 -2.42
N THR A 794 40.10 -13.06 -2.13
CA THR A 794 40.64 -11.73 -2.43
C THR A 794 40.51 -11.43 -3.92
N LEU A 795 40.88 -12.38 -4.78
CA LEU A 795 40.71 -12.22 -6.22
C LEU A 795 39.22 -12.10 -6.60
N ILE A 796 38.35 -12.99 -6.09
CA ILE A 796 36.90 -12.95 -6.39
C ILE A 796 36.28 -11.62 -5.98
N ASP A 797 36.67 -11.06 -4.84
CA ASP A 797 36.19 -9.78 -4.33
C ASP A 797 36.74 -8.60 -5.17
N GLN A 798 38.02 -8.66 -5.58
CA GLN A 798 38.67 -7.67 -6.45
C GLN A 798 38.09 -7.62 -7.87
N LEU A 799 37.54 -8.72 -8.37
CA LEU A 799 36.89 -8.75 -9.69
C LEU A 799 35.61 -7.89 -9.74
N GLU A 800 35.28 -7.13 -8.68
CA GLU A 800 34.14 -6.21 -8.54
C GLU A 800 32.92 -6.74 -9.30
N LEU A 801 32.50 -7.96 -8.97
CA LEU A 801 31.38 -8.65 -9.63
C LEU A 801 30.06 -7.96 -9.28
N SER A 802 29.86 -6.77 -9.85
CA SER A 802 28.68 -5.96 -9.72
C SER A 802 27.49 -6.79 -10.20
N PRO A 803 26.36 -6.78 -9.47
CA PRO A 803 25.15 -7.50 -9.90
C PRO A 803 24.58 -7.02 -11.26
N LYS A 804 25.20 -6.02 -11.91
CA LYS A 804 24.83 -5.47 -13.21
C LYS A 804 25.39 -6.25 -14.42
N ASN A 805 26.40 -7.11 -14.25
CA ASN A 805 27.06 -7.80 -15.36
C ASN A 805 26.80 -9.32 -15.37
N ASN A 806 26.51 -9.88 -16.54
CA ASN A 806 26.09 -11.27 -16.75
C ASN A 806 27.33 -12.16 -16.98
N TYR A 807 28.10 -12.44 -15.91
CA TYR A 807 29.32 -13.27 -16.00
C TYR A 807 29.09 -14.73 -15.55
N GLN A 808 29.81 -15.65 -16.17
CA GLN A 808 29.95 -17.05 -15.74
C GLN A 808 31.40 -17.29 -15.32
N LEU A 809 31.61 -17.80 -14.10
CA LEU A 809 32.94 -18.11 -13.60
C LEU A 809 33.29 -19.57 -13.90
N GLU A 810 34.46 -19.80 -14.50
CA GLU A 810 35.00 -21.11 -14.84
C GLU A 810 36.26 -21.36 -14.00
N PHE A 811 36.18 -22.28 -13.04
CA PHE A 811 37.27 -22.57 -12.12
C PHE A 811 37.99 -23.87 -12.49
N ASN A 812 39.32 -23.83 -12.60
CA ASN A 812 40.14 -25.04 -12.77
C ASN A 812 40.52 -25.63 -11.40
N ALA A 813 40.06 -26.85 -11.11
CA ALA A 813 40.37 -27.60 -9.90
C ALA A 813 41.42 -28.72 -10.10
N SER A 814 42.17 -28.71 -11.21
CA SER A 814 43.22 -29.70 -11.51
C SER A 814 44.64 -29.19 -11.36
N SER A 815 44.86 -27.88 -11.37
CA SER A 815 46.20 -27.28 -11.24
C SER A 815 46.58 -26.95 -9.79
N GLY A 816 47.89 -26.86 -9.51
CA GLY A 816 48.45 -26.51 -8.19
C GLY A 816 48.59 -27.67 -7.21
N THR A 817 48.90 -27.36 -5.94
CA THR A 817 48.96 -28.33 -4.83
C THR A 817 47.56 -28.86 -4.49
N PRO A 818 47.42 -29.99 -3.75
CA PRO A 818 46.11 -30.45 -3.29
C PRO A 818 45.31 -29.38 -2.55
N ALA A 819 45.97 -28.53 -1.75
CA ALA A 819 45.32 -27.41 -1.06
C ALA A 819 44.70 -26.43 -2.06
N MET A 820 45.45 -26.03 -3.09
CA MET A 820 44.99 -25.15 -4.18
C MET A 820 43.80 -25.74 -4.95
N LYS A 821 43.86 -27.03 -5.30
CA LYS A 821 42.80 -27.72 -6.06
C LYS A 821 41.45 -27.73 -5.34
N THR A 822 41.45 -27.83 -4.01
CA THR A 822 40.22 -27.93 -3.22
C THR A 822 39.51 -26.60 -2.97
N VAL A 823 40.19 -25.47 -3.13
CA VAL A 823 39.67 -24.14 -2.76
C VAL A 823 38.33 -23.83 -3.41
N TRP A 824 38.24 -24.04 -4.72
CA TRP A 824 37.02 -23.73 -5.48
C TRP A 824 35.82 -24.57 -5.00
N GLY A 825 36.07 -25.85 -4.69
CA GLY A 825 35.07 -26.74 -4.12
C GLY A 825 34.60 -26.28 -2.74
N VAL A 826 35.52 -25.84 -1.88
CA VAL A 826 35.14 -25.30 -0.55
C VAL A 826 34.32 -24.02 -0.69
N LEU A 827 34.71 -23.11 -1.59
CA LEU A 827 33.98 -21.85 -1.82
C LEU A 827 32.59 -22.07 -2.44
N GLN A 828 32.42 -23.07 -3.32
CA GLN A 828 31.11 -23.43 -3.85
C GLN A 828 30.25 -24.15 -2.78
N ALA A 829 30.83 -25.06 -2.02
CA ALA A 829 30.13 -25.82 -0.98
C ALA A 829 29.63 -24.93 0.18
N THR A 830 30.37 -23.88 0.51
CA THR A 830 30.00 -22.88 1.54
C THR A 830 29.00 -21.83 1.05
N GLY A 831 28.66 -21.84 -0.25
CA GLY A 831 27.75 -20.85 -0.85
C GLY A 831 28.39 -19.48 -1.10
N TYR A 832 29.72 -19.35 -0.97
CA TYR A 832 30.44 -18.11 -1.29
C TYR A 832 30.38 -17.79 -2.79
N LEU A 833 30.49 -18.83 -3.62
CA LEU A 833 30.32 -18.70 -5.07
C LEU A 833 28.83 -18.67 -5.41
N LYS A 834 28.42 -17.67 -6.20
CA LYS A 834 27.05 -17.55 -6.73
C LYS A 834 26.72 -18.72 -7.67
N THR A 835 25.43 -18.93 -7.93
CA THR A 835 24.90 -20.02 -8.79
C THR A 835 25.39 -20.02 -10.24
N SER A 836 26.11 -18.98 -10.68
CA SER A 836 26.74 -18.85 -12.00
C SER A 836 28.24 -19.21 -11.98
N SER A 837 28.61 -20.31 -11.33
CA SER A 837 29.99 -20.83 -11.25
C SER A 837 30.06 -22.31 -11.63
N ARG A 838 31.11 -22.71 -12.35
CA ARG A 838 31.43 -24.11 -12.69
C ARG A 838 32.83 -24.46 -12.24
N ILE A 839 32.98 -25.65 -11.68
CA ILE A 839 34.28 -26.19 -11.27
C ILE A 839 34.61 -27.33 -12.21
N TRP A 840 35.79 -27.30 -12.81
CA TRP A 840 36.22 -28.26 -13.81
C TRP A 840 37.40 -29.07 -13.29
N GLN A 841 37.41 -30.35 -13.66
CA GLN A 841 38.53 -31.26 -13.45
C GLN A 841 39.01 -31.81 -14.79
N VAL A 842 40.32 -31.75 -14.97
CA VAL A 842 41.10 -32.35 -16.07
C VAL A 842 41.80 -33.59 -15.53
N ARG A 843 41.60 -34.74 -16.19
CA ARG A 843 42.25 -36.02 -15.85
C ARG A 843 43.62 -36.14 -16.50
N ASN A 844 44.51 -36.88 -15.86
CA ASN A 844 45.77 -37.29 -16.49
C ASN A 844 45.45 -38.20 -17.69
N PRO A 845 45.80 -37.83 -18.93
CA PRO A 845 45.47 -38.61 -20.12
C PRO A 845 46.10 -40.01 -20.11
N ASN A 846 47.21 -40.20 -19.39
CA ASN A 846 47.91 -41.48 -19.28
C ASN A 846 47.26 -42.46 -18.28
N GLU A 847 46.31 -41.99 -17.46
CA GLU A 847 45.63 -42.79 -16.44
C GLU A 847 44.13 -43.00 -16.74
N MET A 848 43.67 -42.54 -17.91
CA MET A 848 42.28 -42.65 -18.32
C MET A 848 41.91 -44.09 -18.72
N LYS A 849 40.73 -44.53 -18.27
CA LYS A 849 40.10 -45.78 -18.75
C LYS A 849 39.15 -45.49 -19.91
N THR A 850 38.92 -46.50 -20.76
CA THR A 850 37.98 -46.41 -21.89
C THR A 850 36.60 -45.92 -21.45
N GLY A 851 36.07 -44.91 -22.15
CA GLY A 851 34.76 -44.32 -21.86
C GLY A 851 34.75 -43.18 -20.83
N GLN A 852 35.91 -42.81 -20.26
CA GLN A 852 36.01 -41.66 -19.37
C GLN A 852 36.22 -40.36 -20.16
N SER A 853 35.54 -39.27 -19.76
CA SER A 853 35.81 -37.94 -20.29
C SER A 853 37.12 -37.39 -19.71
N HIS A 854 37.94 -36.79 -20.57
CA HIS A 854 39.20 -36.14 -20.17
C HIS A 854 38.95 -34.92 -19.27
N ILE A 855 37.91 -34.15 -19.58
CA ILE A 855 37.47 -32.97 -18.83
C ILE A 855 36.01 -33.17 -18.41
N PHE A 856 35.70 -32.88 -17.16
CA PHE A 856 34.36 -33.01 -16.60
C PHE A 856 34.11 -31.98 -15.51
N GLU A 857 32.84 -31.63 -15.31
CA GLU A 857 32.42 -30.72 -14.26
C GLU A 857 32.39 -31.47 -12.90
N ASN A 858 33.02 -30.88 -11.88
CA ASN A 858 32.99 -31.38 -10.52
C ASN A 858 31.94 -30.64 -9.70
N ASN A 859 30.78 -31.26 -9.51
CA ASN A 859 29.64 -30.66 -8.84
C ASN A 859 29.67 -30.92 -7.33
N VAL A 860 29.99 -29.90 -6.51
CA VAL A 860 29.97 -29.99 -5.04
C VAL A 860 28.65 -29.50 -4.42
N ASN A 861 27.62 -29.20 -5.23
CA ASN A 861 26.30 -28.80 -4.73
C ASN A 861 25.64 -29.84 -3.80
N PRO A 862 25.88 -31.16 -3.90
CA PRO A 862 25.37 -32.11 -2.90
C PRO A 862 25.88 -31.84 -1.48
N LEU A 863 27.15 -31.42 -1.32
CA LEU A 863 27.71 -31.06 -0.02
C LEU A 863 27.09 -29.76 0.52
N ARG A 864 26.88 -28.78 -0.36
CA ARG A 864 26.16 -27.54 -0.03
C ARG A 864 24.74 -27.84 0.46
N ALA A 865 24.02 -28.71 -0.25
CA ALA A 865 22.67 -29.11 0.08
C ALA A 865 22.59 -29.73 1.49
N GLU A 866 23.56 -30.54 1.90
CA GLU A 866 23.63 -31.10 3.26
C GLU A 866 23.87 -30.01 4.33
N ILE A 867 24.77 -29.06 4.07
CA ILE A 867 25.02 -27.93 5.00
C ILE A 867 23.75 -27.09 5.16
N GLU A 868 23.08 -26.76 4.05
CA GLU A 868 21.85 -25.97 4.04
C GLU A 868 20.69 -26.72 4.73
N LEU A 869 20.60 -28.05 4.55
CA LEU A 869 19.65 -28.89 5.27
C LEU A 869 19.85 -28.81 6.79
N GLN A 870 21.09 -28.91 7.27
CA GLN A 870 21.38 -28.80 8.70
C GLN A 870 21.04 -27.42 9.25
N LEU A 871 21.29 -26.36 8.48
CA LEU A 871 20.89 -24.99 8.84
C LEU A 871 19.37 -24.85 8.95
N ILE A 872 18.61 -25.38 7.98
CA ILE A 872 17.14 -25.37 8.01
C ILE A 872 16.63 -26.14 9.24
N LYS A 873 17.17 -27.33 9.53
CA LYS A 873 16.83 -28.10 10.74
C LYS A 873 17.12 -27.31 12.02
N SER A 874 18.25 -26.60 12.09
CA SER A 874 18.57 -25.73 13.22
C SER A 874 17.57 -24.58 13.38
N GLN A 875 17.15 -23.96 12.29
CA GLN A 875 16.16 -22.88 12.31
C GLN A 875 14.78 -23.38 12.74
N LEU A 876 14.38 -24.58 12.31
CA LEU A 876 13.15 -25.25 12.74
C LEU A 876 13.14 -25.53 14.25
N LYS A 877 14.27 -25.96 14.84
CA LYS A 877 14.39 -26.15 16.31
C LYS A 877 14.06 -24.89 17.11
N THR A 878 14.32 -23.71 16.53
CA THR A 878 13.97 -22.40 17.11
C THR A 878 12.65 -21.81 16.56
N PHE A 879 11.85 -22.61 15.86
CA PHE A 879 10.58 -22.19 15.23
C PHE A 879 10.71 -20.99 14.28
N ASN A 880 11.90 -20.75 13.72
CA ASN A 880 12.16 -19.63 12.83
C ASN A 880 11.80 -20.00 11.39
N TYR A 881 10.50 -20.13 11.15
CA TYR A 881 9.95 -20.54 9.85
C TYR A 881 10.28 -19.57 8.71
N ALA A 882 10.42 -18.27 9.01
CA ALA A 882 10.78 -17.27 8.01
C ALA A 882 12.23 -17.44 7.54
N ALA A 883 13.19 -17.64 8.45
CA ALA A 883 14.58 -17.90 8.10
C ALA A 883 14.75 -19.27 7.41
N ALA A 884 14.04 -20.29 7.90
CA ALA A 884 14.00 -21.61 7.26
C ALA A 884 13.47 -21.54 5.83
N LEU A 885 12.42 -20.75 5.58
CA LEU A 885 11.91 -20.50 4.23
C LEU A 885 12.91 -19.76 3.35
N ALA A 886 13.54 -18.70 3.85
CA ALA A 886 14.54 -17.94 3.10
C ALA A 886 15.74 -18.82 2.72
N THR A 887 16.27 -19.57 3.68
CA THR A 887 17.36 -20.53 3.47
C THR A 887 16.96 -21.58 2.44
N TYR A 888 15.78 -22.17 2.57
CA TYR A 888 15.26 -23.17 1.63
C TYR A 888 15.09 -22.63 0.20
N LEU A 889 14.52 -21.43 0.03
CA LEU A 889 14.34 -20.82 -1.30
C LEU A 889 15.66 -20.40 -1.98
N GLN A 890 16.71 -20.18 -1.19
CA GLN A 890 18.06 -19.85 -1.66
C GLN A 890 18.98 -21.07 -1.75
N SER A 891 18.52 -22.23 -1.25
CA SER A 891 19.30 -23.46 -1.20
C SER A 891 19.44 -24.10 -2.58
N GLY A 892 20.42 -25.00 -2.70
CA GLY A 892 20.56 -25.90 -3.83
C GLY A 892 19.60 -27.10 -3.79
N LEU A 893 18.73 -27.21 -2.79
CA LEU A 893 17.79 -28.32 -2.63
C LEU A 893 16.70 -28.28 -3.71
N ALA A 894 16.23 -29.47 -4.13
CA ALA A 894 15.13 -29.56 -5.07
C ALA A 894 13.86 -28.93 -4.50
N TYR A 895 13.25 -28.02 -5.25
CA TYR A 895 12.05 -27.33 -4.81
C TYR A 895 10.87 -28.30 -4.64
N ASN A 896 10.47 -28.49 -3.40
CA ASN A 896 9.26 -29.16 -2.95
C ASN A 896 8.19 -28.15 -2.46
N PRO A 897 7.02 -28.09 -3.10
CA PRO A 897 5.95 -27.17 -2.73
C PRO A 897 5.28 -27.49 -1.39
N ILE A 898 5.41 -28.72 -0.86
CA ILE A 898 4.91 -29.07 0.48
C ILE A 898 5.73 -28.35 1.55
N ILE A 899 7.06 -28.38 1.44
CA ILE A 899 7.97 -27.74 2.39
C ILE A 899 7.75 -26.23 2.40
N ASP A 900 7.65 -25.62 1.21
CA ASP A 900 7.32 -24.21 1.06
C ASP A 900 5.99 -23.86 1.74
N ALA A 901 4.94 -24.66 1.51
CA ALA A 901 3.63 -24.45 2.12
C ALA A 901 3.64 -24.63 3.65
N LEU A 902 4.33 -25.65 4.18
CA LEU A 902 4.40 -25.92 5.61
C LEU A 902 5.22 -24.86 6.37
N LEU A 903 6.32 -24.38 5.79
CA LEU A 903 7.10 -23.28 6.35
C LEU A 903 6.29 -21.98 6.38
N LYS A 904 5.62 -21.64 5.28
CA LYS A 904 4.71 -20.48 5.22
C LYS A 904 3.54 -20.60 6.19
N TYR A 905 2.97 -21.81 6.32
CA TYR A 905 1.90 -22.12 7.26
C TYR A 905 2.37 -21.94 8.72
N GLY A 906 3.52 -22.50 9.08
CA GLY A 906 4.11 -22.36 10.42
C GLY A 906 4.33 -20.90 10.79
N ASN A 907 4.86 -20.11 9.86
CA ASN A 907 5.04 -18.68 10.03
C ASN A 907 3.69 -17.96 10.27
N ALA A 908 2.71 -18.17 9.40
CA ALA A 908 1.39 -17.53 9.53
C ALA A 908 0.67 -17.92 10.83
N ARG A 909 0.73 -19.20 11.22
CA ARG A 909 0.14 -19.70 12.48
C ARG A 909 0.83 -19.09 13.71
N LEU A 910 2.16 -18.94 13.68
CA LEU A 910 2.90 -18.30 14.77
C LEU A 910 2.49 -16.83 14.96
N PHE A 911 2.11 -16.13 13.88
CA PHE A 911 1.55 -14.77 13.96
C PHE A 911 0.04 -14.72 14.25
N LEU A 912 -0.60 -15.86 14.54
CA LEU A 912 -2.05 -15.99 14.71
C LEU A 912 -2.86 -15.51 13.48
N ASP A 913 -2.23 -15.50 12.29
CA ASP A 913 -2.90 -15.17 11.01
C ASP A 913 -3.49 -16.44 10.38
N PHE A 914 -4.54 -16.93 11.01
CA PHE A 914 -5.20 -18.18 10.62
C PHE A 914 -5.83 -18.13 9.22
N LYS A 915 -6.19 -16.92 8.74
CA LYS A 915 -6.73 -16.73 7.38
C LYS A 915 -5.65 -16.93 6.33
N SER A 916 -4.47 -16.34 6.53
CA SER A 916 -3.34 -16.57 5.63
C SER A 916 -2.88 -18.03 5.69
N ALA A 917 -2.82 -18.63 6.88
CA ALA A 917 -2.46 -20.03 7.07
C ALA A 917 -3.41 -20.99 6.33
N ASP A 918 -4.73 -20.80 6.40
CA ASP A 918 -5.71 -21.60 5.63
C ASP A 918 -5.53 -21.41 4.11
N ARG A 919 -5.38 -20.17 3.67
CA ARG A 919 -5.16 -19.84 2.26
C ARG A 919 -3.89 -20.50 1.72
N ILE A 920 -2.78 -20.46 2.45
CA ILE A 920 -1.50 -21.10 2.06
C ILE A 920 -1.71 -22.61 1.83
N LEU A 921 -2.39 -23.29 2.75
CA LEU A 921 -2.66 -24.72 2.61
C LEU A 921 -3.67 -25.03 1.49
N TYR A 922 -4.60 -24.12 1.19
CA TYR A 922 -5.57 -24.27 0.11
C TYR A 922 -4.97 -24.02 -1.28
N GLU A 923 -4.20 -22.94 -1.43
CA GLU A 923 -3.61 -22.49 -2.70
C GLU A 923 -2.46 -23.36 -3.18
N SER A 924 -1.75 -24.03 -2.25
CA SER A 924 -0.63 -24.89 -2.59
C SER A 924 -1.01 -26.02 -3.58
N LYS A 925 -2.30 -26.37 -3.74
CA LYS A 925 -2.82 -27.51 -4.53
C LYS A 925 -2.20 -28.87 -4.17
N VAL A 926 -1.23 -28.91 -3.25
CA VAL A 926 -0.58 -30.14 -2.83
C VAL A 926 -1.43 -30.84 -1.78
N LYS A 927 -1.37 -32.17 -1.76
CA LYS A 927 -1.83 -32.99 -0.64
C LYS A 927 -0.92 -32.76 0.56
N CYS A 928 -0.98 -31.56 1.16
CA CYS A 928 -0.55 -31.39 2.55
C CYS A 928 -1.40 -32.32 3.42
N GLU A 929 -0.83 -32.80 4.52
CA GLU A 929 -1.55 -33.71 5.42
C GLU A 929 -2.94 -33.19 5.75
N TYR A 930 -3.93 -34.09 5.71
CA TYR A 930 -5.32 -33.80 6.03
C TYR A 930 -5.46 -33.11 7.40
N ARG A 931 -4.56 -33.42 8.34
CA ARG A 931 -4.48 -32.86 9.68
C ARG A 931 -4.38 -31.33 9.68
N TRP A 932 -3.40 -30.74 9.00
CA TRP A 932 -3.19 -29.28 9.04
C TRP A 932 -4.36 -28.49 8.44
N LYS A 933 -4.98 -29.02 7.39
CA LYS A 933 -6.18 -28.45 6.77
C LYS A 933 -7.40 -28.54 7.68
N LYS A 934 -7.53 -29.62 8.46
CA LYS A 934 -8.60 -29.78 9.45
C LYS A 934 -8.39 -28.82 10.62
N ASP A 935 -7.18 -28.80 11.18
CA ASP A 935 -6.83 -27.98 12.35
C ASP A 935 -7.03 -26.49 12.07
N ILE A 936 -6.58 -25.99 10.91
CA ILE A 936 -6.70 -24.56 10.60
C ILE A 936 -8.15 -24.13 10.34
N LYS A 937 -8.97 -24.99 9.76
CA LYS A 937 -10.41 -24.72 9.56
C LYS A 937 -11.15 -24.62 10.89
N ILE A 938 -10.77 -25.45 11.87
CA ILE A 938 -11.31 -25.36 13.23
C ILE A 938 -10.93 -23.99 13.82
N LEU A 939 -9.65 -23.61 13.76
CA LEU A 939 -9.18 -22.33 14.27
C LEU A 939 -9.86 -21.11 13.59
N GLN A 940 -10.07 -21.17 12.27
CA GLN A 940 -10.71 -20.09 11.52
C GLN A 940 -12.21 -19.95 11.79
N LYS A 941 -12.96 -21.07 11.85
CA LYS A 941 -14.39 -21.08 12.16
C LYS A 941 -14.65 -20.43 13.52
N ASN A 942 -13.77 -20.72 14.47
CA ASN A 942 -13.92 -20.33 15.86
C ASN A 942 -13.72 -18.82 16.09
N ILE A 943 -12.95 -18.13 15.26
CA ILE A 943 -12.81 -16.66 15.33
C ILE A 943 -14.14 -15.92 15.02
N THR A 944 -15.06 -16.58 14.31
CA THR A 944 -16.26 -15.94 13.76
C THR A 944 -17.49 -16.08 14.67
N ASN A 945 -17.57 -17.14 15.47
CA ASN A 945 -18.80 -17.51 16.19
C ASN A 945 -18.86 -17.06 17.67
N GLN A 946 -17.78 -16.46 18.19
CA GLN A 946 -17.67 -15.93 19.56
C GLN A 946 -18.12 -16.89 20.69
N SER A 947 -18.14 -18.22 20.44
CA SER A 947 -18.55 -19.20 21.45
C SER A 947 -17.49 -19.37 22.54
N ILE A 948 -17.84 -20.00 23.66
CA ILE A 948 -16.90 -20.30 24.76
C ILE A 948 -15.78 -21.23 24.26
N GLU A 949 -16.14 -22.26 23.50
CA GLU A 949 -15.20 -23.23 22.97
C GLU A 949 -14.19 -22.58 22.01
N ASP A 950 -14.64 -21.57 21.26
CA ASP A 950 -13.77 -20.79 20.39
C ASP A 950 -12.70 -20.01 21.18
N LYS A 951 -13.10 -19.41 22.30
CA LYS A 951 -12.19 -18.67 23.19
C LYS A 951 -11.19 -19.60 23.85
N LYS A 952 -11.61 -20.81 24.24
CA LYS A 952 -10.72 -21.86 24.79
C LYS A 952 -9.65 -22.25 23.78
N MET A 953 -10.03 -22.48 22.52
CA MET A 953 -9.08 -22.81 21.45
C MET A 953 -8.08 -21.68 21.18
N LEU A 954 -8.54 -20.43 21.11
CA LEU A 954 -7.64 -19.27 20.93
C LEU A 954 -6.68 -19.09 22.12
N LEU A 955 -7.12 -19.43 23.33
CA LEU A 955 -6.26 -19.39 24.51
C LEU A 955 -5.13 -20.44 24.42
N ARG A 956 -5.40 -21.64 23.90
CA ARG A 956 -4.36 -22.66 23.63
C ARG A 956 -3.36 -22.19 22.58
N GLU A 957 -3.82 -21.55 21.49
CA GLU A 957 -2.89 -20.99 20.48
C GLU A 957 -2.04 -19.84 21.05
N GLY A 958 -2.64 -19.00 21.91
CA GLY A 958 -1.91 -17.97 22.65
C GLY A 958 -0.84 -18.55 23.58
N TYR A 959 -1.14 -19.68 24.23
CA TYR A 959 -0.19 -20.42 25.06
C TYR A 959 0.98 -20.93 24.22
N TYR A 960 0.71 -21.59 23.09
CA TYR A 960 1.77 -22.10 22.24
C TYR A 960 2.69 -20.99 21.74
N ASN A 961 2.12 -19.85 21.35
CA ASN A 961 2.87 -18.67 20.94
C ASN A 961 3.76 -18.10 22.07
N ALA A 962 3.27 -18.09 23.31
CA ALA A 962 4.05 -17.68 24.48
C ALA A 962 5.21 -18.66 24.74
N ILE A 963 4.97 -19.96 24.67
CA ILE A 963 6.02 -20.98 24.87
C ILE A 963 7.13 -20.85 23.81
N VAL A 964 6.80 -20.65 22.54
CA VAL A 964 7.82 -20.41 21.50
C VAL A 964 8.72 -19.22 21.84
N LYS A 965 8.14 -18.12 22.35
CA LYS A 965 8.91 -16.92 22.74
C LYS A 965 9.80 -17.17 23.96
N LEU A 966 9.30 -17.95 24.92
CA LEU A 966 10.07 -18.34 26.09
C LEU A 966 11.27 -19.20 25.70
N GLU A 967 11.05 -20.24 24.89
CA GLU A 967 12.11 -21.16 24.43
C GLU A 967 13.18 -20.45 23.58
N ASN A 968 12.77 -19.46 22.80
CA ASN A 968 13.69 -18.62 22.02
C ASN A 968 14.32 -17.47 22.82
N LYS A 969 14.07 -17.38 24.14
CA LYS A 969 14.59 -16.33 25.03
C LYS A 969 14.18 -14.91 24.63
N HIS A 970 13.05 -14.76 23.93
CA HIS A 970 12.46 -13.47 23.59
C HIS A 970 11.63 -12.95 24.78
N TYR A 971 12.30 -12.66 25.91
CA TYR A 971 11.63 -12.45 27.19
C TYR A 971 10.67 -11.25 27.21
N SER A 972 11.02 -10.15 26.55
CA SER A 972 10.13 -8.98 26.42
C SER A 972 8.83 -9.32 25.69
N ASP A 973 8.94 -9.99 24.54
CA ASP A 973 7.79 -10.43 23.76
C ASP A 973 6.98 -11.51 24.47
N PHE A 974 7.65 -12.38 25.22
CA PHE A 974 7.01 -13.36 26.09
C PHE A 974 6.16 -12.67 27.15
N LEU A 975 6.68 -11.65 27.85
CA LEU A 975 5.92 -10.92 28.86
C LEU A 975 4.69 -10.20 28.28
N VAL A 976 4.80 -9.66 27.07
CA VAL A 976 3.64 -9.07 26.36
C VAL A 976 2.61 -10.15 26.01
N ALA A 977 3.04 -11.33 25.55
CA ALA A 977 2.15 -12.44 25.27
C ALA A 977 1.49 -12.98 26.55
N LEU A 978 2.25 -13.11 27.63
CA LEU A 978 1.79 -13.54 28.95
C LEU A 978 0.70 -12.62 29.48
N PHE A 979 0.91 -11.30 29.42
CA PHE A 979 -0.08 -10.31 29.85
C PHE A 979 -1.41 -10.49 29.11
N ARG A 980 -1.37 -10.61 27.78
CA ARG A 980 -2.58 -10.82 26.95
C ARG A 980 -3.27 -12.14 27.30
N LEU A 981 -2.49 -13.20 27.48
CA LEU A 981 -3.01 -14.52 27.81
C LEU A 981 -3.71 -14.51 29.17
N GLN A 982 -3.10 -13.88 30.18
CA GLN A 982 -3.68 -13.74 31.52
C GLN A 982 -4.97 -12.91 31.49
N GLU A 983 -5.03 -11.80 30.74
CA GLU A 983 -6.26 -11.02 30.59
C GLU A 983 -7.41 -11.83 29.94
N HIS A 984 -7.11 -12.56 28.86
CA HIS A 984 -8.11 -13.38 28.18
C HIS A 984 -8.59 -14.54 29.04
N LEU A 985 -7.67 -15.17 29.77
CA LEU A 985 -7.95 -16.21 30.74
C LEU A 985 -8.86 -15.70 31.85
N LEU A 986 -8.54 -14.57 32.49
CA LEU A 986 -9.36 -14.01 33.58
C LEU A 986 -10.77 -13.68 33.08
N ASN A 987 -10.89 -13.11 31.88
CA ASN A 987 -12.19 -12.87 31.27
C ASN A 987 -12.98 -14.16 31.02
N LEU A 988 -12.30 -15.23 30.60
CA LEU A 988 -12.93 -16.53 30.37
C LEU A 988 -13.40 -17.16 31.68
N LEU A 989 -12.56 -17.14 32.73
CA LEU A 989 -12.90 -17.67 34.05
C LEU A 989 -14.09 -16.93 34.66
N ILE A 990 -14.08 -15.59 34.64
CA ILE A 990 -15.19 -14.78 35.12
C ILE A 990 -16.46 -15.09 34.33
N PHE A 991 -16.37 -15.18 33.00
CA PHE A 991 -17.51 -15.50 32.16
C PHE A 991 -18.07 -16.91 32.44
N ASP A 992 -17.23 -17.93 32.55
CA ASP A 992 -17.65 -19.30 32.84
C ASP A 992 -18.29 -19.42 34.24
N MET A 993 -17.81 -18.65 35.23
CA MET A 993 -18.33 -18.70 36.61
C MET A 993 -19.57 -17.83 36.86
N THR A 994 -19.74 -16.74 36.12
CA THR A 994 -20.78 -15.73 36.41
C THR A 994 -21.67 -15.36 35.24
N GLY A 995 -21.31 -15.75 34.01
CA GLY A 995 -21.92 -15.25 32.78
C GLY A 995 -21.53 -13.82 32.41
N LEU A 996 -20.70 -13.13 33.22
CA LEU A 996 -20.32 -11.74 32.97
C LEU A 996 -19.37 -11.57 31.78
N LYS A 997 -19.74 -10.67 30.87
CA LYS A 997 -18.87 -10.22 29.79
C LYS A 997 -18.23 -8.87 30.16
N LEU A 998 -16.99 -8.90 30.61
CA LEU A 998 -16.21 -7.70 30.91
C LEU A 998 -15.33 -7.35 29.70
N THR A 999 -15.52 -6.16 29.12
CA THR A 999 -14.78 -5.65 27.97
C THR A 999 -13.67 -4.69 28.36
N GLY A 1000 -13.78 -4.02 29.51
CA GLY A 1000 -12.77 -3.08 30.02
C GLY A 1000 -12.65 -1.80 29.18
N LYS A 1001 -13.58 -1.55 28.25
CA LYS A 1001 -13.60 -0.33 27.44
C LYS A 1001 -14.24 0.82 28.22
N THR A 1002 -13.67 2.02 28.08
CA THR A 1002 -14.12 3.23 28.81
C THR A 1002 -15.58 3.59 28.55
N ASN A 1003 -16.10 3.31 27.35
CA ASN A 1003 -17.50 3.55 27.00
C ASN A 1003 -18.49 2.57 27.62
N ASN A 1004 -18.03 1.43 28.15
CA ASN A 1004 -18.87 0.40 28.78
C ASN A 1004 -18.73 0.37 30.31
N THR A 1005 -17.83 1.18 30.88
CA THR A 1005 -17.43 1.09 32.30
C THR A 1005 -18.59 1.27 33.27
N LEU A 1006 -19.52 2.19 33.00
CA LEU A 1006 -20.71 2.40 33.84
C LEU A 1006 -21.66 1.20 33.83
N THR A 1007 -21.85 0.59 32.67
CA THR A 1007 -22.70 -0.59 32.51
C THR A 1007 -22.07 -1.81 33.19
N GLU A 1008 -20.77 -2.04 32.99
CA GLU A 1008 -20.02 -3.15 33.60
C GLU A 1008 -20.04 -3.07 35.14
N TRP A 1009 -19.80 -1.89 35.72
CA TRP A 1009 -19.89 -1.70 37.17
C TRP A 1009 -21.31 -1.88 37.72
N SER A 1010 -22.33 -1.49 36.94
CA SER A 1010 -23.72 -1.72 37.32
C SER A 1010 -24.03 -3.22 37.36
N THR A 1011 -23.53 -4.01 36.39
CA THR A 1011 -23.69 -5.47 36.40
C THR A 1011 -22.93 -6.12 37.56
N ILE A 1012 -21.71 -5.66 37.88
CA ILE A 1012 -20.94 -6.15 39.03
C ILE A 1012 -21.68 -5.90 40.35
N LYS A 1013 -22.33 -4.73 40.52
CA LYS A 1013 -23.15 -4.42 41.71
C LYS A 1013 -24.38 -5.32 41.87
N MET A 1014 -24.89 -5.88 40.77
CA MET A 1014 -26.03 -6.80 40.81
C MET A 1014 -25.63 -8.22 41.22
N ILE A 1015 -24.34 -8.56 41.19
CA ILE A 1015 -23.88 -9.90 41.57
C ILE A 1015 -23.93 -10.05 43.08
N ASP A 1016 -24.57 -11.14 43.51
CA ASP A 1016 -24.63 -11.55 44.91
C ASP A 1016 -25.10 -10.41 45.83
N ASN A 1017 -26.11 -9.67 45.36
CA ASN A 1017 -26.72 -8.53 46.03
C ASN A 1017 -25.70 -7.44 46.46
N GLY A 1018 -24.63 -7.24 45.68
CA GLY A 1018 -23.64 -6.19 45.92
C GLY A 1018 -22.42 -6.63 46.72
N LYS A 1019 -22.40 -7.86 47.28
CA LYS A 1019 -21.27 -8.38 48.08
C LYS A 1019 -19.95 -8.46 47.30
N LEU A 1020 -20.01 -8.75 45.99
CA LEU A 1020 -18.82 -8.71 45.14
C LEU A 1020 -18.24 -7.30 45.08
N ARG A 1021 -19.08 -6.27 44.99
CA ARG A 1021 -18.62 -4.88 44.97
C ARG A 1021 -18.00 -4.50 46.33
N GLU A 1022 -18.64 -4.87 47.43
CA GLU A 1022 -18.11 -4.64 48.78
C GLU A 1022 -16.75 -5.29 48.97
N PHE A 1023 -16.57 -6.53 48.50
CA PHE A 1023 -15.28 -7.22 48.53
C PHE A 1023 -14.21 -6.47 47.70
N LEU A 1024 -14.56 -6.02 46.49
CA LEU A 1024 -13.64 -5.28 45.63
C LEU A 1024 -13.24 -3.93 46.23
N ASP A 1025 -14.15 -3.23 46.91
CA ASP A 1025 -13.87 -1.94 47.55
C ASP A 1025 -12.86 -2.07 48.72
N ILE A 1026 -12.72 -3.26 49.32
CA ILE A 1026 -11.71 -3.56 50.35
C ILE A 1026 -10.52 -4.39 49.83
N TYR A 1027 -10.49 -4.70 48.54
CA TYR A 1027 -9.45 -5.54 47.94
C TYR A 1027 -8.11 -4.80 47.90
N LYS A 1028 -7.05 -5.42 48.41
CA LYS A 1028 -5.70 -4.84 48.45
C LYS A 1028 -4.87 -5.27 47.25
N LEU A 1029 -4.27 -4.29 46.60
CA LEU A 1029 -3.29 -4.48 45.53
C LEU A 1029 -1.94 -4.96 46.10
N PRO A 1030 -1.05 -5.53 45.27
CA PRO A 1030 0.32 -5.86 45.69
C PRO A 1030 1.11 -4.66 46.24
N SER A 1031 0.78 -3.43 45.82
CA SER A 1031 1.37 -2.20 46.37
C SER A 1031 0.94 -1.89 47.81
N GLY A 1032 -0.09 -2.58 48.33
CA GLY A 1032 -0.72 -2.31 49.62
C GLY A 1032 -1.91 -1.35 49.56
N ASP A 1033 -2.11 -0.66 48.43
CA ASP A 1033 -3.24 0.25 48.21
C ASP A 1033 -4.55 -0.50 47.99
N TYR A 1034 -5.68 0.18 48.25
CA TYR A 1034 -7.00 -0.33 47.93
C TYR A 1034 -7.30 -0.21 46.43
N LEU A 1035 -7.99 -1.21 45.88
CA LEU A 1035 -8.43 -1.22 44.49
C LEU A 1035 -9.36 -0.02 44.21
N ASN A 1036 -8.99 0.82 43.24
CA ASN A 1036 -9.84 1.95 42.85
C ASN A 1036 -10.98 1.48 41.94
N CYS A 1037 -12.17 1.28 42.52
CA CYS A 1037 -13.35 0.84 41.80
C CYS A 1037 -14.12 1.97 41.06
N ASN A 1038 -13.53 3.17 40.93
CA ASN A 1038 -14.09 4.32 40.20
C ASN A 1038 -13.43 4.54 38.82
N VAL A 1039 -12.42 3.73 38.48
CA VAL A 1039 -11.79 3.73 37.15
C VAL A 1039 -12.33 2.56 36.30
N GLY A 1040 -11.83 2.43 35.06
CA GLY A 1040 -12.18 1.31 34.18
C GLY A 1040 -11.88 -0.06 34.80
N ILE A 1041 -12.53 -1.11 34.30
CA ILE A 1041 -12.33 -2.49 34.76
C ILE A 1041 -10.91 -2.96 34.41
N SER A 1042 -9.99 -2.81 35.36
CA SER A 1042 -8.59 -3.19 35.20
C SER A 1042 -8.38 -4.69 35.42
N ARG A 1043 -7.17 -5.16 35.09
CA ARG A 1043 -6.73 -6.54 35.38
C ARG A 1043 -6.85 -6.90 36.86
N TYR A 1044 -6.55 -5.96 37.76
CA TYR A 1044 -6.69 -6.13 39.20
C TYR A 1044 -8.14 -6.28 39.64
N VAL A 1045 -9.08 -5.57 38.99
CA VAL A 1045 -10.52 -5.79 39.21
C VAL A 1045 -10.89 -7.22 38.84
N LYS A 1046 -10.39 -7.72 37.69
CA LYS A 1046 -10.66 -9.10 37.26
C LYS A 1046 -10.05 -10.13 38.22
N LEU A 1047 -8.83 -9.92 38.71
CA LEU A 1047 -8.20 -10.77 39.73
C LEU A 1047 -9.00 -10.78 41.03
N GLY A 1048 -9.45 -9.61 41.51
CA GLY A 1048 -10.29 -9.52 42.69
C GLY A 1048 -11.65 -10.22 42.53
N ILE A 1049 -12.26 -10.14 41.33
CA ILE A 1049 -13.48 -10.90 41.03
C ILE A 1049 -13.20 -12.41 41.09
N VAL A 1050 -12.11 -12.87 40.48
CA VAL A 1050 -11.72 -14.28 40.54
C VAL A 1050 -11.46 -14.72 41.98
N ASP A 1051 -10.69 -13.97 42.77
CA ASP A 1051 -10.45 -14.26 44.20
C ASP A 1051 -11.76 -14.32 45.03
N TYR A 1052 -12.73 -13.44 44.76
CA TYR A 1052 -14.04 -13.47 45.41
C TYR A 1052 -14.82 -14.75 45.09
N LEU A 1053 -14.87 -15.11 43.81
CA LEU A 1053 -15.59 -16.29 43.32
C LEU A 1053 -14.95 -17.58 43.82
N LEU A 1054 -13.62 -17.60 43.93
CA LEU A 1054 -12.83 -18.70 44.51
C LEU A 1054 -13.13 -18.92 45.99
N GLY A 1055 -13.42 -17.87 46.76
CA GLY A 1055 -13.86 -18.00 48.15
C GLY A 1055 -15.23 -18.66 48.32
N LYS A 1056 -15.97 -18.89 47.22
CA LYS A 1056 -17.33 -19.44 47.21
C LYS A 1056 -17.50 -20.75 46.44
N SER A 1057 -16.57 -21.08 45.55
CA SER A 1057 -16.63 -22.31 44.72
C SER A 1057 -15.60 -23.33 45.18
N ALA A 1058 -16.04 -24.57 45.43
CA ALA A 1058 -15.17 -25.69 45.77
C ALA A 1058 -14.42 -26.27 44.54
N ASP A 1059 -14.70 -25.78 43.33
CA ASP A 1059 -14.37 -26.46 42.07
C ASP A 1059 -13.05 -25.99 41.42
N ILE A 1060 -12.37 -24.97 41.97
CA ILE A 1060 -11.11 -24.47 41.39
C ILE A 1060 -9.92 -24.87 42.28
N PRO A 1061 -8.95 -25.64 41.77
CA PRO A 1061 -7.80 -26.08 42.55
C PRO A 1061 -6.92 -24.92 43.05
N SER A 1062 -6.44 -25.01 44.29
CA SER A 1062 -5.53 -24.00 44.88
C SER A 1062 -4.23 -23.78 44.10
N SER A 1063 -3.80 -24.77 43.30
CA SER A 1063 -2.65 -24.70 42.40
C SER A 1063 -2.85 -23.69 41.26
N VAL A 1064 -4.08 -23.54 40.74
CA VAL A 1064 -4.40 -22.58 39.66
C VAL A 1064 -4.26 -21.15 40.18
N ILE A 1065 -4.74 -20.89 41.39
CA ILE A 1065 -4.67 -19.57 42.04
C ILE A 1065 -3.22 -19.16 42.30
N LYS A 1066 -2.43 -20.08 42.89
CA LYS A 1066 -1.00 -19.85 43.14
C LYS A 1066 -0.26 -19.56 41.83
N SER A 1067 -0.60 -20.27 40.76
CA SER A 1067 -0.03 -20.07 39.44
C SER A 1067 -0.44 -18.72 38.83
N LEU A 1068 -1.70 -18.32 38.94
CA LEU A 1068 -2.20 -17.02 38.48
C LEU A 1068 -1.48 -15.85 39.14
N ARG A 1069 -1.25 -15.93 40.46
CA ARG A 1069 -0.51 -14.90 41.23
C ARG A 1069 0.96 -14.83 40.84
N LEU A 1070 1.61 -15.99 40.68
CA LEU A 1070 3.00 -16.02 40.21
C LEU A 1070 3.15 -15.37 38.83
N LEU A 1071 2.23 -15.67 37.90
CA LEU A 1071 2.26 -15.07 36.56
C LEU A 1071 1.97 -13.55 36.58
N ASP A 1072 1.27 -13.07 37.61
CA ASP A 1072 0.97 -11.65 37.81
C ASP A 1072 2.24 -10.83 38.05
N ASP A 1073 3.16 -11.34 38.87
CA ASP A 1073 4.45 -10.70 39.15
C ASP A 1073 5.25 -10.45 37.87
N TYR A 1074 5.21 -11.39 36.93
CA TYR A 1074 5.87 -11.24 35.62
C TYR A 1074 5.16 -10.25 34.70
N CYS A 1075 3.83 -10.14 34.81
CA CYS A 1075 3.08 -9.14 34.08
C CYS A 1075 3.29 -7.72 34.64
N GLU A 1076 3.70 -7.56 35.89
CA GLU A 1076 4.17 -6.27 36.40
C GLU A 1076 5.55 -5.90 35.86
N LYS A 1077 6.46 -6.86 35.72
CA LYS A 1077 7.75 -6.64 35.02
C LYS A 1077 7.56 -6.14 33.57
N ARG A 1078 6.45 -6.53 32.91
CA ARG A 1078 6.05 -5.99 31.60
C ARG A 1078 5.75 -4.49 31.65
N ASN A 1079 5.12 -3.99 32.72
CA ASN A 1079 4.73 -2.59 32.82
C ASN A 1079 5.95 -1.68 32.84
N SER A 1080 7.00 -2.05 33.59
CA SER A 1080 8.31 -1.36 33.53
C SER A 1080 8.90 -1.41 32.11
N TYR A 1081 8.90 -2.56 31.44
CA TYR A 1081 9.41 -2.63 30.05
C TYR A 1081 8.62 -1.75 29.06
N VAL A 1082 7.29 -1.80 29.07
CA VAL A 1082 6.48 -1.09 28.08
C VAL A 1082 6.38 0.41 28.36
N HIS A 1083 6.38 0.82 29.63
CA HIS A 1083 6.23 2.22 29.99
C HIS A 1083 7.57 2.94 30.20
N GLU A 1084 8.65 2.20 30.53
CA GLU A 1084 9.96 2.77 30.87
C GLU A 1084 11.09 2.29 29.94
N PHE A 1085 10.81 1.42 28.97
CA PHE A 1085 11.80 0.82 28.06
C PHE A 1085 12.94 0.07 28.77
N SER A 1086 12.71 -0.42 29.99
CA SER A 1086 13.70 -1.18 30.76
C SER A 1086 13.94 -2.55 30.12
N GLY A 1087 15.17 -2.83 29.63
CA GLY A 1087 15.51 -4.12 29.04
C GLY A 1087 15.34 -5.29 30.01
N ILE A 1088 14.84 -6.43 29.51
CA ILE A 1088 14.67 -7.67 30.30
C ILE A 1088 15.67 -8.70 29.79
N SER A 1089 16.69 -9.00 30.60
CA SER A 1089 17.77 -9.90 30.23
C SER A 1089 17.50 -11.37 30.59
N LYS A 1090 16.59 -11.65 31.53
CA LYS A 1090 16.27 -13.01 31.98
C LYS A 1090 14.88 -13.12 32.63
N ILE A 1091 14.37 -14.35 32.68
CA ILE A 1091 13.28 -14.78 33.56
C ILE A 1091 13.89 -15.66 34.64
N ASP A 1092 13.62 -15.36 35.91
CA ASP A 1092 14.35 -15.94 37.04
C ASP A 1092 14.15 -17.46 37.18
N ASP A 1093 12.98 -17.97 36.79
CA ASP A 1093 12.67 -19.42 36.78
C ASP A 1093 11.73 -19.76 35.61
N GLU A 1094 12.31 -19.99 34.43
CA GLU A 1094 11.57 -20.28 33.20
C GLU A 1094 10.73 -21.56 33.31
N GLN A 1095 11.26 -22.59 33.98
CA GLN A 1095 10.56 -23.87 34.14
C GLN A 1095 9.30 -23.69 34.98
N LYS A 1096 9.41 -23.00 36.12
CA LYS A 1096 8.26 -22.72 36.98
C LYS A 1096 7.22 -21.84 36.29
N VAL A 1097 7.63 -20.84 35.52
CA VAL A 1097 6.71 -20.01 34.73
C VAL A 1097 5.98 -20.87 33.69
N ARG A 1098 6.69 -21.76 32.99
CA ARG A 1098 6.11 -22.71 32.02
C ARG A 1098 5.09 -23.64 32.68
N GLU A 1099 5.43 -24.20 33.84
CA GLU A 1099 4.54 -25.08 34.62
C GLU A 1099 3.28 -24.34 35.10
N CYS A 1100 3.42 -23.13 35.65
CA CYS A 1100 2.29 -22.31 36.06
C CYS A 1100 1.38 -21.93 34.88
N LEU A 1101 1.97 -21.57 33.73
CA LEU A 1101 1.21 -21.26 32.53
C LEU A 1101 0.42 -22.47 32.04
N LYS A 1102 1.06 -23.65 32.04
CA LYS A 1102 0.43 -24.92 31.67
C LYS A 1102 -0.75 -25.24 32.58
N ILE A 1103 -0.57 -25.21 33.91
CA ILE A 1103 -1.63 -25.50 34.90
C ILE A 1103 -2.86 -24.64 34.64
N VAL A 1104 -2.64 -23.35 34.43
CA VAL A 1104 -3.70 -22.36 34.30
C VAL A 1104 -4.46 -22.49 32.96
N VAL A 1105 -3.73 -22.73 31.87
CA VAL A 1105 -4.34 -22.94 30.55
C VAL A 1105 -5.06 -24.29 30.47
N GLU A 1106 -4.49 -25.36 31.05
CA GLU A 1106 -5.14 -26.68 31.09
C GLU A 1106 -6.46 -26.62 31.87
N PHE A 1107 -6.50 -25.88 32.97
CA PHE A 1107 -7.72 -25.66 33.73
C PHE A 1107 -8.79 -24.92 32.92
N ALA A 1108 -8.44 -23.79 32.29
CA ALA A 1108 -9.42 -22.94 31.64
C ALA A 1108 -9.81 -23.39 30.22
N ALA A 1109 -8.87 -24.00 29.50
CA ALA A 1109 -9.02 -24.34 28.10
C ALA A 1109 -8.86 -25.81 27.79
N GLY A 1110 -8.51 -26.70 28.74
CA GLY A 1110 -8.27 -28.13 28.48
C GLY A 1110 -6.85 -28.44 28.02
N SER A 1111 -6.57 -29.72 27.76
CA SER A 1111 -5.21 -30.26 27.52
C SER A 1111 -4.39 -29.48 26.48
N VAL A 1112 -3.10 -29.29 26.80
CA VAL A 1112 -2.07 -28.67 25.93
C VAL A 1112 -0.92 -29.63 25.59
N GLN A 1113 -1.12 -30.95 25.72
CA GLN A 1113 -0.07 -31.96 25.52
C GLN A 1113 0.42 -32.05 24.06
N ASP A 1114 -0.43 -31.71 23.09
CA ASP A 1114 -0.09 -31.76 21.66
C ASP A 1114 0.44 -30.42 21.16
N PHE A 1115 1.74 -30.15 21.33
CA PHE A 1115 2.36 -28.92 20.83
C PHE A 1115 2.45 -28.94 19.29
N PRO A 1116 1.61 -28.15 18.58
CA PRO A 1116 1.43 -28.29 17.14
C PRO A 1116 2.69 -27.94 16.34
N PHE A 1117 3.52 -27.03 16.85
CA PHE A 1117 4.75 -26.62 16.18
C PHE A 1117 5.84 -27.70 16.20
N HIS A 1118 5.91 -28.55 17.22
CA HIS A 1118 6.82 -29.69 17.22
C HIS A 1118 6.42 -30.72 16.16
N GLN A 1119 5.13 -31.02 16.04
CA GLN A 1119 4.65 -31.91 14.99
C GLN A 1119 4.89 -31.31 13.60
N LEU A 1120 4.61 -30.02 13.42
CA LEU A 1120 4.87 -29.34 12.14
C LEU A 1120 6.35 -29.41 11.76
N ASN A 1121 7.26 -29.22 12.72
CA ASN A 1121 8.69 -29.35 12.47
C ASN A 1121 9.07 -30.77 12.03
N ARG A 1122 8.52 -31.81 12.69
CA ARG A 1122 8.74 -33.21 12.29
C ARG A 1122 8.28 -33.47 10.85
N ASP A 1123 7.09 -33.01 10.49
CA ASP A 1123 6.56 -33.21 9.13
C ASP A 1123 7.43 -32.50 8.08
N ILE A 1124 7.93 -31.29 8.39
CA ILE A 1124 8.86 -30.57 7.51
C ILE A 1124 10.18 -31.33 7.39
N GLU A 1125 10.72 -31.82 8.51
CA GLU A 1125 11.97 -32.59 8.54
C GLU A 1125 11.85 -33.90 7.74
N GLU A 1126 10.74 -34.61 7.83
CA GLU A 1126 10.46 -35.80 7.02
C GLU A 1126 10.39 -35.48 5.52
N GLN A 1127 9.81 -34.34 5.13
CA GLN A 1127 9.81 -33.92 3.72
C GLN A 1127 11.20 -33.51 3.25
N LEU A 1128 11.98 -32.83 4.10
CA LEU A 1128 13.36 -32.44 3.79
C LEU A 1128 14.27 -33.66 3.61
N GLN A 1129 14.10 -34.70 4.42
CA GLN A 1129 14.85 -35.96 4.29
C GLN A 1129 14.59 -36.69 2.96
N ARG A 1130 13.49 -36.39 2.25
CA ARG A 1130 13.18 -36.97 0.93
C ARG A 1130 13.84 -36.21 -0.23
N LEU A 1131 14.48 -35.07 0.03
CA LEU A 1131 15.12 -34.23 -0.99
C LEU A 1131 16.63 -34.45 -1.10
N VAL A 1132 17.20 -35.12 -0.11
CA VAL A 1132 18.58 -35.61 -0.07
C VAL A 1132 18.55 -37.08 -0.44
#